data_AF-A0A6S6R1T6-F1
#
_entry.id   AF-A0A6S6R1T6-F1
#
_cell.length_a   1.000
_cell.length_b   1.000
_cell.length_c   1.000
_cell.angle_alpha   90.00
_cell.angle_beta   90.00
_cell.angle_gamma   90.00
#
_symmetry.space_group_name_H-M   'P 1'
#
loop_
_entity.id
_entity.type
_entity.pdbx_description
1 polymer ?
#
loop_
_entity_poly.entity_id
_entity_poly.type
_entity_poly.pdbx_seq_one_letter_code
_entity_poly.pdbx_strand_id
1 'polypeptide(L)'
;MMKKISCFMDISQGNMGYRFLPSGDVFSFTYTHSRGEYLINQFRGNVKDGSANNIYLRIYDNGYPVNIYPLLGIQSASRLLFSEEALVYEGIVEDISYQVTFSPEGSLWFWNISLWGNDKEVDVIYGQDIGIAEAASVYTNELYMSEYLGHTVFEEDTGYVICSRQNMPAHDAFPYIQQGTLGIKAAHYSTDGLQFFGLSYKDTNTPEILHSDLLDYNLQYEFAYTALQTEPIYLQGEHTFAFYGFFLPNHKEAVRTAEYREQIKQTYERIRHRNFNAHPVKPVRIKEYFGSPYSSPSFTKGEIDALFPERILEEVENDSLFSFFTKEHSHVVSKEKELLTERPHGTIIITPPDVTEVSSRLISSTQYMYGIFNSHIVIGNTDLHKFLSTPRGFLNLLKNSGQRIYIRIDGQYHLLTLPGLFEMGMNYSRWFYKLPEDTLIITAFTAVSNTDLILSVVSDKNVTYDFIITNQLVMGNNEYTKNLEYTAIEKGLRFTLDSTVYPGLHYDLLLPDVDFTLSDDRIFFEGDTPFDETFLTIHLRKNCFTLLIKGFLTEPSIEKTTQYDFLTEKEKALLFYQRLINHFKLSGITGNEKIDILNETAWWYAHNAMVHYSMPHGLEQPGGAAWGTRDVCQGPMEFFLATQNHTILRQILLNIYSHQSYETKEWPQWFMFDKYSMNAGECHGDVIFWPLKCVADYILASGDKDILKEILPYEDAPKKQQSLLEHIRLALKNLKETRFVKDTGLITYAGGDWDDTLQPASEELKVKLVSSWTVALAYQTFTALNTALKDTEPALAQEFSILSGMVKDAFCNILIKDHIIAGFLECGDTYRHMLHPADDTTGIHYRLLPMTRSIIAELADKEQSKKNVSVIQQNLKCPDGVRLMDQPAHYDGGVSRLFKRAEQAANVGREISLQYTHAHIRYIEAMAKLGAGKEAWDSLFVINPILIRKTVANANIRQSNLYFSSSEGAFKDRYEYEQHFELLKTGDIKVKGGWRLYSSGPGIYFRQLVSHVLGIRFTKDGIIIDPVLPRELDGLRFTYTCFGKTFTFLYQIGESDETKITSQGKEISAKVLNNPYRTAGLLIAKEDLLTCDEYLTIHVKAFT
;
A
#
# COMPACT_ATOMS: atom_id res chain seq x y z
N MET A 1 -30.19 12.56 14.11
CA MET A 1 -29.79 12.31 12.70
C MET A 1 -28.86 13.43 12.28
N MET A 2 -27.72 13.08 11.70
CA MET A 2 -26.74 14.00 11.10
C MET A 2 -26.89 13.92 9.58
N LYS A 3 -27.18 15.04 8.95
CA LYS A 3 -27.32 15.12 7.50
C LYS A 3 -25.96 15.13 6.83
N LYS A 4 -25.80 14.29 5.81
CA LYS A 4 -24.68 14.41 4.88
C LYS A 4 -24.74 15.75 4.16
N ILE A 5 -23.60 16.16 3.60
CA ILE A 5 -23.56 17.29 2.69
C ILE A 5 -24.58 17.17 1.55
N SER A 6 -25.37 18.23 1.38
CA SER A 6 -26.44 18.29 0.37
C SER A 6 -26.59 19.65 -0.30
N CYS A 7 -25.80 20.65 0.09
CA CYS A 7 -25.83 21.98 -0.51
C CYS A 7 -24.79 22.03 -1.62
N PHE A 8 -25.27 21.99 -2.87
CA PHE A 8 -24.42 21.98 -4.05
C PHE A 8 -24.97 22.93 -5.10
N MET A 9 -24.07 23.40 -5.96
CA MET A 9 -24.41 24.07 -7.22
C MET A 9 -24.10 23.08 -8.34
N ASP A 10 -25.15 22.60 -9.00
CA ASP A 10 -25.06 21.58 -10.04
C ASP A 10 -25.30 22.22 -11.42
N ILE A 11 -24.38 21.98 -12.35
CA ILE A 11 -24.51 22.29 -13.78
C ILE A 11 -24.52 20.97 -14.54
N SER A 12 -25.48 20.77 -15.43
CA SER A 12 -25.62 19.51 -16.19
C SER A 12 -25.62 19.78 -17.70
N GLN A 13 -24.86 18.98 -18.45
CA GLN A 13 -24.76 19.07 -19.91
C GLN A 13 -24.82 17.66 -20.52
N GLY A 14 -26.02 17.22 -20.90
CA GLY A 14 -26.23 15.85 -21.36
C GLY A 14 -25.87 14.82 -20.28
N ASN A 15 -24.84 14.00 -20.53
CA ASN A 15 -24.35 13.00 -19.57
C ASN A 15 -23.31 13.55 -18.58
N MET A 16 -22.85 14.79 -18.76
CA MET A 16 -21.88 15.44 -17.88
C MET A 16 -22.58 16.10 -16.70
N GLY A 17 -22.07 15.87 -15.50
CA GLY A 17 -22.46 16.57 -14.28
C GLY A 17 -21.28 17.33 -13.69
N TYR A 18 -21.46 18.61 -13.39
CA TYR A 18 -20.45 19.45 -12.73
C TYR A 18 -21.02 19.97 -11.42
N ARG A 19 -20.51 19.43 -10.31
CA ARG A 19 -20.95 19.75 -8.96
C ARG A 19 -19.92 20.58 -8.23
N PHE A 20 -20.37 21.74 -7.74
CA PHE A 20 -19.58 22.67 -6.95
C PHE A 20 -20.13 22.80 -5.53
N LEU A 21 -19.22 23.04 -4.58
CA LEU A 21 -19.55 23.43 -3.22
C LEU A 21 -20.09 24.86 -3.18
N PRO A 22 -20.80 25.28 -2.12
CA PRO A 22 -21.33 26.65 -2.01
C PRO A 22 -20.26 27.75 -2.01
N SER A 23 -19.01 27.40 -1.71
CA SER A 23 -17.82 28.24 -1.84
C SER A 23 -17.28 28.37 -3.28
N GLY A 24 -17.85 27.63 -4.23
CA GLY A 24 -17.40 27.56 -5.62
C GLY A 24 -16.26 26.56 -5.85
N ASP A 25 -15.85 25.78 -4.86
CA ASP A 25 -14.85 24.72 -5.04
C ASP A 25 -15.43 23.50 -5.78
N VAL A 26 -14.60 22.79 -6.55
CA VAL A 26 -15.04 21.57 -7.25
C VAL A 26 -15.28 20.46 -6.24
N PHE A 27 -16.49 19.88 -6.26
CA PHE A 27 -16.77 18.66 -5.50
C PHE A 27 -16.63 17.43 -6.39
N SER A 28 -17.32 17.40 -7.54
CA SER A 28 -17.23 16.28 -8.47
C SER A 28 -17.62 16.69 -9.88
N PHE A 29 -16.77 16.37 -10.85
CA PHE A 29 -17.08 16.36 -12.27
C PHE A 29 -17.29 14.91 -12.69
N THR A 30 -18.45 14.59 -13.24
CA THR A 30 -18.82 13.21 -13.56
C THR A 30 -19.34 13.06 -14.99
N TYR A 31 -19.22 11.84 -15.52
CA TYR A 31 -19.90 11.41 -16.74
C TYR A 31 -20.75 10.17 -16.44
N THR A 32 -22.05 10.27 -16.72
CA THR A 32 -22.98 9.15 -16.55
C THR A 32 -22.88 8.21 -17.75
N HIS A 33 -22.47 6.97 -17.49
CA HIS A 33 -22.44 5.88 -18.46
C HIS A 33 -23.60 4.89 -18.18
N SER A 34 -23.99 4.09 -19.17
CA SER A 34 -25.11 3.15 -19.03
C SER A 34 -24.87 2.06 -17.98
N ARG A 35 -23.61 1.82 -17.60
CA ARG A 35 -23.17 0.78 -16.65
C ARG A 35 -22.56 1.34 -15.36
N GLY A 36 -22.46 2.65 -15.19
CA GLY A 36 -21.79 3.28 -14.04
C GLY A 36 -21.53 4.76 -14.25
N GLU A 37 -20.75 5.37 -13.35
CA GLU A 37 -20.38 6.78 -13.40
C GLU A 37 -18.85 6.91 -13.41
N TYR A 38 -18.32 7.73 -14.31
CA TYR A 38 -16.91 8.13 -14.27
C TYR A 38 -16.75 9.40 -13.44
N LEU A 39 -15.73 9.44 -12.59
CA LEU A 39 -15.29 10.64 -11.90
C LEU A 39 -14.07 11.22 -12.64
N ILE A 40 -14.16 12.49 -13.02
CA ILE A 40 -13.14 13.18 -13.81
C ILE A 40 -12.05 13.76 -12.92
N ASN A 41 -12.41 14.42 -11.82
CA ASN A 41 -11.46 14.86 -10.80
C ASN A 41 -11.01 13.69 -9.91
N GLN A 42 -9.93 13.85 -9.16
CA GLN A 42 -9.37 12.81 -8.30
C GLN A 42 -9.93 12.90 -6.87
N PHE A 43 -10.09 14.12 -6.35
CA PHE A 43 -10.52 14.36 -4.96
C PHE A 43 -11.85 15.11 -4.90
N ARG A 44 -12.71 14.71 -3.95
CA ARG A 44 -13.87 15.52 -3.57
C ARG A 44 -13.43 16.63 -2.62
N GLY A 45 -13.65 17.89 -3.01
CA GLY A 45 -13.41 19.03 -2.13
C GLY A 45 -14.30 19.02 -0.89
N ASN A 46 -13.96 19.85 0.10
CA ASN A 46 -14.81 20.13 1.26
C ASN A 46 -14.91 21.65 1.49
N VAL A 47 -15.98 22.12 2.15
CA VAL A 47 -16.29 23.57 2.19
C VAL A 47 -15.25 24.37 2.97
N LYS A 48 -14.50 23.74 3.87
CA LYS A 48 -13.50 24.43 4.70
C LYS A 48 -12.14 24.51 4.01
N ASP A 49 -11.66 23.41 3.44
CA ASP A 49 -10.32 23.35 2.83
C ASP A 49 -10.36 23.73 1.34
N GLY A 50 -11.51 23.55 0.69
CA GLY A 50 -11.73 23.75 -0.73
C GLY A 50 -11.50 22.49 -1.55
N SER A 51 -11.10 22.68 -2.81
CA SER A 51 -10.69 21.62 -3.76
C SER A 51 -9.19 21.68 -4.07
N ALA A 52 -8.64 20.60 -4.63
CA ALA A 52 -7.25 20.57 -5.08
C ALA A 52 -7.01 21.42 -6.35
N ASN A 53 -8.04 21.59 -7.17
CA ASN A 53 -8.01 22.49 -8.33
C ASN A 53 -8.01 23.97 -7.89
N ASN A 54 -7.28 24.82 -8.60
CA ASN A 54 -7.42 26.27 -8.51
C ASN A 54 -6.89 26.95 -9.78
N ILE A 55 -7.07 28.27 -9.86
CA ILE A 55 -6.42 29.15 -10.83
C ILE A 55 -5.72 30.25 -10.03
N TYR A 56 -4.42 30.40 -10.21
CA TYR A 56 -3.60 31.36 -9.48
C TYR A 56 -3.17 32.49 -10.40
N LEU A 57 -3.45 33.74 -10.00
CA LEU A 57 -2.87 34.93 -10.63
C LEU A 57 -1.58 35.28 -9.90
N ARG A 58 -0.47 35.41 -10.63
CA ARG A 58 0.81 35.89 -10.07
C ARG A 58 1.12 37.27 -10.61
N ILE A 59 1.53 38.16 -9.71
CA ILE A 59 1.98 39.51 -10.06
C ILE A 59 3.50 39.55 -9.95
N TYR A 60 4.13 40.09 -10.99
CA TYR A 60 5.58 40.17 -11.10
C TYR A 60 6.09 41.55 -10.69
N ASP A 61 7.24 41.56 -10.03
CA ASP A 61 8.06 42.74 -9.82
C ASP A 61 9.52 42.40 -10.15
N ASN A 62 10.15 43.21 -11.01
CA ASN A 62 11.50 42.99 -11.53
C ASN A 62 11.75 41.56 -12.08
N GLY A 63 10.75 40.96 -12.73
CA GLY A 63 10.85 39.63 -13.33
C GLY A 63 10.70 38.45 -12.36
N TYR A 64 10.25 38.68 -11.12
CA TYR A 64 9.96 37.61 -10.16
C TYR A 64 8.53 37.68 -9.64
N PRO A 65 7.85 36.53 -9.42
CA PRO A 65 6.52 36.52 -8.82
C PRO A 65 6.60 36.94 -7.35
N VAL A 66 5.97 38.06 -7.01
CA VAL A 66 5.99 38.63 -5.64
C VAL A 66 4.67 38.41 -4.89
N ASN A 67 3.55 38.40 -5.60
CA ASN A 67 2.23 38.17 -5.02
C ASN A 67 1.50 37.08 -5.82
N ILE A 68 0.86 36.15 -5.11
CA ILE A 68 0.16 35.01 -5.70
C ILE A 68 -1.24 34.96 -5.08
N TYR A 69 -2.27 34.90 -5.92
CA TYR A 69 -3.65 34.95 -5.51
C TYR A 69 -4.46 33.81 -6.12
N PRO A 70 -5.10 32.92 -5.33
CA PRO A 70 -6.09 32.00 -5.85
C PRO A 70 -7.34 32.77 -6.29
N LEU A 71 -7.89 32.42 -7.45
CA LEU A 71 -9.07 33.06 -8.03
C LEU A 71 -10.35 32.25 -7.81
N LEU A 72 -10.23 30.97 -7.42
CA LEU A 72 -11.34 30.06 -7.22
C LEU A 72 -11.55 29.69 -5.74
N GLY A 73 -12.79 29.31 -5.43
CA GLY A 73 -13.14 28.60 -4.20
C GLY A 73 -13.01 29.42 -2.92
N ILE A 74 -13.08 28.73 -1.79
CA ILE A 74 -13.01 29.30 -0.43
C ILE A 74 -11.70 30.04 -0.14
N GLN A 75 -10.64 29.70 -0.87
CA GLN A 75 -9.33 30.34 -0.73
C GLN A 75 -9.26 31.71 -1.44
N SER A 76 -10.17 31.97 -2.38
CA SER A 76 -10.28 33.26 -3.06
C SER A 76 -11.18 34.23 -2.30
N ALA A 77 -11.00 35.53 -2.53
CA ALA A 77 -11.93 36.57 -2.06
C ALA A 77 -13.09 36.81 -3.06
N SER A 78 -13.32 35.88 -3.99
CA SER A 78 -14.27 36.04 -5.09
C SER A 78 -15.71 36.19 -4.61
N ARG A 79 -16.43 37.13 -5.21
CA ARG A 79 -17.88 37.14 -5.26
C ARG A 79 -18.33 36.09 -6.26
N LEU A 80 -19.15 35.15 -5.80
CA LEU A 80 -19.65 34.06 -6.62
C LEU A 80 -21.04 34.38 -7.19
N LEU A 81 -21.26 34.11 -8.46
CA LEU A 81 -22.56 34.14 -9.12
C LEU A 81 -22.83 32.80 -9.81
N PHE A 82 -24.05 32.30 -9.68
CA PHE A 82 -24.43 30.98 -10.19
C PHE A 82 -25.68 31.04 -11.06
N SER A 83 -25.69 30.22 -12.11
CA SER A 83 -26.87 29.82 -12.87
C SER A 83 -26.75 28.34 -13.23
N GLU A 84 -27.83 27.71 -13.69
CA GLU A 84 -27.79 26.32 -14.19
C GLU A 84 -26.91 26.12 -15.43
N GLU A 85 -26.38 27.21 -16.03
CA GLU A 85 -25.50 27.18 -17.21
C GLU A 85 -24.03 27.54 -16.91
N ALA A 86 -23.75 28.25 -15.82
CA ALA A 86 -22.41 28.80 -15.55
C ALA A 86 -22.19 29.15 -14.07
N LEU A 87 -20.92 29.15 -13.67
CA LEU A 87 -20.44 29.62 -12.36
C LEU A 87 -19.38 30.72 -12.57
N VAL A 88 -19.60 31.89 -11.97
CA VAL A 88 -18.81 33.11 -12.20
C VAL A 88 -18.17 33.56 -10.89
N TYR A 89 -16.88 33.84 -10.91
CA TYR A 89 -16.07 34.34 -9.80
C TYR A 89 -15.59 35.75 -10.18
N GLU A 90 -15.96 36.76 -9.40
CA GLU A 90 -15.56 38.15 -9.62
C GLU A 90 -14.79 38.67 -8.41
N GLY A 91 -13.72 39.41 -8.63
CA GLY A 91 -12.99 40.02 -7.52
C GLY A 91 -12.00 41.07 -7.96
N ILE A 92 -11.32 41.63 -6.97
CA ILE A 92 -10.22 42.57 -7.15
C ILE A 92 -9.08 42.12 -6.25
N VAL A 93 -7.88 41.98 -6.81
CA VAL A 93 -6.64 41.76 -6.07
C VAL A 93 -5.67 42.87 -6.43
N GLU A 94 -5.13 43.54 -5.42
CA GLU A 94 -4.40 44.80 -5.60
C GLU A 94 -5.24 45.81 -6.42
N ASP A 95 -4.77 46.19 -7.60
CA ASP A 95 -5.39 47.08 -8.58
C ASP A 95 -5.91 46.34 -9.83
N ILE A 96 -5.94 45.00 -9.80
CA ILE A 96 -6.40 44.15 -10.90
C ILE A 96 -7.79 43.61 -10.57
N SER A 97 -8.78 44.00 -11.38
CA SER A 97 -10.09 43.34 -11.35
C SER A 97 -10.03 42.06 -12.18
N TYR A 98 -10.70 41.01 -11.73
CA TYR A 98 -10.76 39.75 -12.46
C TYR A 98 -12.18 39.18 -12.48
N GLN A 99 -12.44 38.41 -13.54
CA GLN A 99 -13.60 37.55 -13.66
C GLN A 99 -13.14 36.19 -14.19
N VAL A 100 -13.50 35.12 -13.48
CA VAL A 100 -13.34 33.74 -13.97
C VAL A 100 -14.74 33.16 -14.16
N THR A 101 -15.04 32.61 -15.33
CA THR A 101 -16.34 32.01 -15.64
C THR A 101 -16.17 30.56 -16.08
N PHE A 102 -16.67 29.64 -15.27
CA PHE A 102 -16.85 28.25 -15.65
C PHE A 102 -18.09 28.12 -16.55
N SER A 103 -17.90 27.68 -17.79
CA SER A 103 -18.97 27.46 -18.76
C SER A 103 -18.80 26.11 -19.47
N PRO A 104 -19.64 25.10 -19.19
CA PRO A 104 -19.62 23.83 -19.91
C PRO A 104 -20.53 23.84 -21.15
N GLU A 105 -20.18 23.04 -22.15
CA GLU A 105 -20.96 22.83 -23.37
C GLU A 105 -20.72 21.38 -23.85
N GLY A 106 -21.70 20.50 -23.67
CA GLY A 106 -21.51 19.06 -23.91
C GLY A 106 -20.42 18.47 -23.02
N SER A 107 -19.42 17.80 -23.62
CA SER A 107 -18.26 17.23 -22.91
C SER A 107 -17.06 18.18 -22.81
N LEU A 108 -17.24 19.45 -23.17
CA LEU A 108 -16.27 20.51 -23.01
C LEU A 108 -16.63 21.38 -21.79
N TRP A 109 -15.62 21.89 -21.10
CA TRP A 109 -15.76 23.01 -20.20
C TRP A 109 -14.64 24.01 -20.37
N PHE A 110 -14.94 25.26 -20.07
CA PHE A 110 -14.01 26.38 -20.17
C PHE A 110 -13.98 27.15 -18.87
N TRP A 111 -12.78 27.54 -18.45
CA TRP A 111 -12.52 28.56 -17.44
C TRP A 111 -12.14 29.84 -18.17
N ASN A 112 -13.14 30.66 -18.52
CA ASN A 112 -12.92 31.94 -19.20
C ASN A 112 -12.40 32.96 -18.19
N ILE A 113 -11.26 33.58 -18.47
CA ILE A 113 -10.62 34.53 -17.57
C ILE A 113 -10.55 35.89 -18.26
N SER A 114 -11.02 36.92 -17.56
CA SER A 114 -10.85 38.31 -17.92
C SER A 114 -10.12 39.03 -16.80
N LEU A 115 -9.04 39.74 -17.15
CA LEU A 115 -8.25 40.56 -16.24
C LEU A 115 -8.30 42.02 -16.71
N TRP A 116 -8.51 42.94 -15.78
CA TRP A 116 -8.49 44.38 -16.02
C TRP A 116 -7.49 45.05 -15.09
N GLY A 117 -6.46 45.67 -15.65
CA GLY A 117 -5.42 46.38 -14.91
C GLY A 117 -4.58 47.27 -15.82
N ASN A 118 -3.70 48.07 -15.23
CA ASN A 118 -2.76 48.93 -15.97
C ASN A 118 -1.35 48.81 -15.35
N ASP A 119 -0.33 48.80 -16.20
CA ASP A 119 1.09 48.80 -15.81
C ASP A 119 1.47 47.67 -14.82
N LYS A 120 0.93 46.48 -15.04
CA LYS A 120 1.23 45.26 -14.28
C LYS A 120 1.65 44.13 -15.19
N GLU A 121 2.72 43.44 -14.81
CA GLU A 121 3.12 42.18 -15.41
C GLU A 121 2.56 41.03 -14.56
N VAL A 122 1.86 40.10 -15.20
CA VAL A 122 1.20 38.97 -14.53
C VAL A 122 1.33 37.69 -15.34
N ASP A 123 1.15 36.55 -14.70
CA ASP A 123 0.77 35.32 -15.40
C ASP A 123 -0.34 34.59 -14.62
N VAL A 124 -0.85 33.51 -15.22
CA VAL A 124 -1.86 32.67 -14.60
C VAL A 124 -1.45 31.21 -14.65
N ILE A 125 -1.59 30.53 -13.51
CA ILE A 125 -1.39 29.08 -13.39
C ILE A 125 -2.73 28.40 -13.14
N TYR A 126 -3.11 27.50 -14.03
CA TYR A 126 -4.21 26.55 -13.86
C TYR A 126 -3.70 25.26 -13.23
N GLY A 127 -4.46 24.70 -12.29
CA GLY A 127 -4.20 23.38 -11.72
C GLY A 127 -5.49 22.56 -11.56
N GLN A 128 -5.45 21.28 -11.92
CA GLN A 128 -6.58 20.36 -11.86
C GLN A 128 -6.13 18.94 -11.57
N ASP A 129 -6.61 18.39 -10.45
CA ASP A 129 -6.53 16.97 -10.15
C ASP A 129 -7.44 16.16 -11.08
N ILE A 130 -6.95 15.03 -11.58
CA ILE A 130 -7.67 14.18 -12.55
C ILE A 130 -7.65 12.70 -12.14
N GLY A 131 -8.81 12.06 -12.15
CA GLY A 131 -8.97 10.62 -11.97
C GLY A 131 -9.36 9.90 -13.26
N ILE A 132 -10.32 10.46 -13.99
CA ILE A 132 -10.94 9.92 -15.23
C ILE A 132 -11.16 8.39 -15.23
N ALA A 133 -11.67 7.87 -14.11
CA ALA A 133 -11.93 6.45 -13.92
C ALA A 133 -13.32 6.23 -13.29
N GLU A 134 -13.76 4.97 -13.17
CA GLU A 134 -15.02 4.66 -12.49
C GLU A 134 -15.00 5.23 -11.07
N ALA A 135 -16.06 5.94 -10.68
CA ALA A 135 -16.09 6.70 -9.43
C ALA A 135 -15.80 5.82 -8.20
N ALA A 136 -16.35 4.61 -8.16
CA ALA A 136 -16.09 3.66 -7.08
C ALA A 136 -14.60 3.31 -6.97
N SER A 137 -13.93 3.09 -8.11
CA SER A 137 -12.49 2.78 -8.16
C SER A 137 -11.62 3.94 -7.67
N VAL A 138 -11.96 5.19 -8.05
CA VAL A 138 -11.28 6.38 -7.53
C VAL A 138 -11.49 6.53 -6.03
N TYR A 139 -12.72 6.34 -5.53
CA TYR A 139 -13.00 6.43 -4.09
C TYR A 139 -12.31 5.34 -3.27
N THR A 140 -12.13 4.15 -3.84
CA THR A 140 -11.40 3.06 -3.20
C THR A 140 -9.90 3.32 -3.14
N ASN A 141 -9.29 3.76 -4.25
CA ASN A 141 -7.86 4.07 -4.29
C ASN A 141 -7.50 4.97 -5.48
N GLU A 142 -7.40 6.27 -5.22
CA GLU A 142 -7.04 7.25 -6.24
C GLU A 142 -5.57 7.17 -6.70
N LEU A 143 -4.67 6.65 -5.85
CA LEU A 143 -3.25 6.46 -6.19
C LEU A 143 -3.14 5.41 -7.28
N TYR A 144 -3.81 4.27 -7.07
CA TYR A 144 -3.83 3.16 -8.01
C TYR A 144 -4.42 3.55 -9.37
N MET A 145 -5.50 4.35 -9.40
CA MET A 145 -6.06 4.82 -10.69
C MET A 145 -5.08 5.70 -11.47
N SER A 146 -4.26 6.49 -10.77
CA SER A 146 -3.27 7.38 -11.39
C SER A 146 -2.13 6.61 -12.03
N GLU A 147 -1.73 5.46 -11.46
CA GLU A 147 -0.66 4.62 -12.03
C GLU A 147 -0.92 4.17 -13.48
N TYR A 148 -2.20 4.12 -13.89
CA TYR A 148 -2.65 3.70 -15.21
C TYR A 148 -3.13 4.86 -16.08
N LEU A 149 -3.05 6.10 -15.59
CA LEU A 149 -3.45 7.28 -16.33
C LEU A 149 -2.27 7.82 -17.15
N GLY A 150 -2.19 7.44 -18.43
CA GLY A 150 -1.09 7.85 -19.30
C GLY A 150 -1.25 9.27 -19.83
N HIS A 151 -0.41 10.20 -19.39
CA HIS A 151 -0.25 11.52 -20.00
C HIS A 151 0.62 11.52 -21.27
N THR A 152 0.20 12.25 -22.29
CA THR A 152 0.96 12.60 -23.49
C THR A 152 0.89 14.12 -23.68
N VAL A 153 2.04 14.78 -23.80
CA VAL A 153 2.12 16.24 -23.89
C VAL A 153 2.54 16.65 -25.31
N PHE A 154 1.84 17.63 -25.86
CA PHE A 154 2.13 18.22 -27.17
C PHE A 154 2.48 19.70 -27.01
N GLU A 155 3.48 20.16 -27.74
CA GLU A 155 3.77 21.58 -27.91
C GLU A 155 3.18 22.04 -29.25
N GLU A 156 2.21 22.94 -29.18
CA GLU A 156 1.47 23.47 -30.33
C GLU A 156 1.69 24.98 -30.45
N ASP A 157 1.18 25.62 -31.51
CA ASP A 157 1.23 27.09 -31.63
C ASP A 157 0.61 27.85 -30.44
N THR A 158 -0.31 27.20 -29.72
CA THR A 158 -0.98 27.69 -28.50
C THR A 158 -0.25 27.27 -27.22
N GLY A 159 0.99 26.81 -27.30
CA GLY A 159 1.76 26.28 -26.17
C GLY A 159 1.41 24.83 -25.86
N TYR A 160 1.65 24.42 -24.61
CA TYR A 160 1.45 23.04 -24.17
C TYR A 160 -0.02 22.61 -24.11
N VAL A 161 -0.28 21.39 -24.60
CA VAL A 161 -1.56 20.67 -24.51
C VAL A 161 -1.31 19.32 -23.86
N ILE A 162 -2.08 18.98 -22.84
CA ILE A 162 -1.96 17.71 -22.11
C ILE A 162 -3.15 16.82 -22.46
N CYS A 163 -2.85 15.62 -22.94
CA CYS A 163 -3.82 14.59 -23.27
C CYS A 163 -3.60 13.39 -22.35
N SER A 164 -4.61 12.95 -21.63
CA SER A 164 -4.51 11.83 -20.69
C SER A 164 -5.51 10.74 -21.03
N ARG A 165 -5.04 9.49 -21.07
CA ARG A 165 -5.86 8.29 -21.33
C ARG A 165 -5.78 7.33 -20.15
N GLN A 166 -6.93 6.92 -19.62
CA GLN A 166 -7.00 5.89 -18.61
C GLN A 166 -6.81 4.52 -19.29
N ASN A 167 -5.69 3.86 -18.98
CA ASN A 167 -5.28 2.62 -19.63
C ASN A 167 -5.90 1.38 -18.99
N MET A 168 -6.36 1.49 -17.74
CA MET A 168 -7.12 0.43 -17.10
C MET A 168 -8.61 0.59 -17.43
N PRO A 169 -9.21 -0.34 -18.21
CA PRO A 169 -10.56 -0.15 -18.70
C PRO A 169 -11.59 -0.32 -17.59
N ALA A 170 -12.64 0.49 -17.64
CA ALA A 170 -13.89 0.23 -16.94
C ALA A 170 -15.02 0.15 -17.98
N HIS A 171 -15.96 -0.77 -17.79
CA HIS A 171 -17.08 -0.97 -18.72
C HIS A 171 -16.63 -1.05 -20.20
N ASP A 172 -15.55 -1.77 -20.51
CA ASP A 172 -14.98 -1.94 -21.86
C ASP A 172 -14.59 -0.63 -22.58
N ALA A 173 -14.34 0.43 -21.82
CA ALA A 173 -13.97 1.74 -22.33
C ALA A 173 -12.70 2.27 -21.66
N PHE A 174 -11.99 3.15 -22.37
CA PHE A 174 -10.75 3.80 -21.95
C PHE A 174 -10.98 5.31 -21.94
N PRO A 175 -11.42 5.90 -20.81
CA PRO A 175 -11.70 7.33 -20.74
C PRO A 175 -10.50 8.21 -21.12
N TYR A 176 -10.79 9.37 -21.69
CA TYR A 176 -9.79 10.32 -22.17
C TYR A 176 -10.15 11.74 -21.77
N ILE A 177 -9.13 12.55 -21.51
CA ILE A 177 -9.25 14.00 -21.31
C ILE A 177 -8.16 14.75 -22.07
N GLN A 178 -8.51 15.91 -22.62
CA GLN A 178 -7.56 16.89 -23.17
C GLN A 178 -7.70 18.23 -22.45
N GLN A 179 -6.60 18.83 -22.01
CA GLN A 179 -6.55 20.11 -21.31
C GLN A 179 -5.55 21.06 -22.00
N GLY A 180 -5.86 22.35 -22.05
CA GLY A 180 -5.02 23.36 -22.71
C GLY A 180 -5.58 24.78 -22.57
N THR A 181 -5.01 25.72 -23.34
CA THR A 181 -5.41 27.14 -23.36
C THR A 181 -6.02 27.57 -24.69
N LEU A 182 -6.78 28.67 -24.66
CA LEU A 182 -7.32 29.39 -25.82
C LEU A 182 -7.13 30.88 -25.61
N GLY A 183 -6.71 31.60 -26.67
CA GLY A 183 -6.46 33.04 -26.60
C GLY A 183 -5.14 33.45 -25.93
N ILE A 184 -4.38 32.48 -25.39
CA ILE A 184 -3.05 32.67 -24.79
C ILE A 184 -2.23 31.38 -24.91
N LYS A 185 -0.91 31.48 -24.88
CA LYS A 185 -0.04 30.28 -24.83
C LYS A 185 0.09 29.73 -23.42
N ALA A 186 0.03 28.40 -23.29
CA ALA A 186 0.56 27.70 -22.12
C ALA A 186 2.09 27.57 -22.27
N ALA A 187 2.85 28.41 -21.55
CA ALA A 187 4.29 28.49 -21.63
C ALA A 187 5.01 27.36 -20.87
N HIS A 188 4.42 26.88 -19.77
CA HIS A 188 4.99 25.81 -18.96
C HIS A 188 3.92 24.81 -18.47
N TYR A 189 4.32 23.59 -18.10
CA TYR A 189 3.40 22.55 -17.63
C TYR A 189 3.96 21.60 -16.55
N SER A 190 3.06 20.88 -15.87
CA SER A 190 3.38 19.69 -15.06
C SER A 190 2.18 18.73 -15.01
N THR A 191 2.39 17.48 -14.61
CA THR A 191 1.36 16.40 -14.69
C THR A 191 1.11 15.65 -13.39
N ASP A 192 1.94 15.85 -12.35
CA ASP A 192 1.74 15.22 -11.05
C ASP A 192 1.78 16.24 -9.90
N GLY A 193 0.98 15.99 -8.87
CA GLY A 193 0.85 16.85 -7.70
C GLY A 193 2.15 16.98 -6.90
N LEU A 194 3.10 16.04 -7.00
CA LEU A 194 4.45 16.22 -6.45
C LEU A 194 5.20 17.38 -7.11
N GLN A 195 5.04 17.58 -8.42
CA GLN A 195 5.68 18.69 -9.14
C GLN A 195 5.06 20.04 -8.74
N PHE A 196 3.75 20.04 -8.45
CA PHE A 196 3.00 21.26 -8.17
C PHE A 196 3.05 21.66 -6.68
N PHE A 197 2.65 20.75 -5.80
CA PHE A 197 2.55 21.02 -4.36
C PHE A 197 3.89 20.86 -3.65
N GLY A 198 4.73 19.93 -4.11
CA GLY A 198 6.01 19.63 -3.48
C GLY A 198 5.87 18.93 -2.12
N LEU A 199 6.99 18.39 -1.62
CA LEU A 199 7.01 17.76 -0.29
C LEU A 199 6.90 18.80 0.83
N SER A 200 7.32 20.04 0.57
CA SER A 200 7.26 21.14 1.53
C SER A 200 5.82 21.47 1.94
N TYR A 201 4.81 21.18 1.11
CA TYR A 201 3.40 21.42 1.41
C TYR A 201 2.97 20.80 2.75
N LYS A 202 3.56 19.66 3.13
CA LYS A 202 3.28 18.97 4.41
C LYS A 202 3.62 19.84 5.63
N ASP A 203 4.51 20.83 5.47
CA ASP A 203 4.88 21.82 6.48
C ASP A 203 4.25 23.19 6.20
N THR A 204 4.36 23.68 4.96
CA THR A 204 4.04 25.07 4.59
C THR A 204 2.57 25.30 4.28
N ASN A 205 1.81 24.24 3.98
CA ASN A 205 0.42 24.32 3.51
C ASN A 205 0.25 25.20 2.25
N THR A 206 1.31 25.38 1.47
CA THR A 206 1.35 26.21 0.26
C THR A 206 2.05 25.43 -0.86
N PRO A 207 1.51 25.45 -2.10
CA PRO A 207 2.15 24.73 -3.21
C PRO A 207 3.54 25.31 -3.52
N GLU A 208 4.56 24.45 -3.54
CA GLU A 208 5.97 24.83 -3.69
C GLU A 208 6.25 25.58 -5.00
N ILE A 209 5.65 25.14 -6.11
CA ILE A 209 5.99 25.65 -7.45
C ILE A 209 5.46 27.07 -7.73
N LEU A 210 4.55 27.62 -6.91
CA LEU A 210 3.92 28.91 -7.22
C LEU A 210 4.92 30.08 -7.26
N HIS A 211 6.11 29.90 -6.69
CA HIS A 211 7.20 30.88 -6.69
C HIS A 211 8.21 30.71 -7.83
N SER A 212 7.99 29.75 -8.75
CA SER A 212 8.83 29.46 -9.90
C SER A 212 8.01 29.05 -11.13
N ASP A 213 8.65 28.81 -12.26
CA ASP A 213 7.97 28.22 -13.42
C ASP A 213 7.65 26.74 -13.19
N LEU A 214 6.64 26.22 -13.89
CA LEU A 214 6.37 24.78 -13.92
C LEU A 214 7.54 24.04 -14.61
N LEU A 215 7.67 22.74 -14.34
CA LEU A 215 8.92 22.01 -14.57
C LEU A 215 9.12 21.43 -15.98
N ASP A 216 8.12 21.52 -16.86
CA ASP A 216 8.17 21.11 -18.27
C ASP A 216 8.61 19.66 -18.53
N TYR A 217 8.19 18.75 -17.65
CA TYR A 217 8.27 17.32 -17.92
C TYR A 217 7.05 16.58 -17.39
N ASN A 218 6.68 15.50 -18.09
CA ASN A 218 5.68 14.56 -17.63
C ASN A 218 6.26 13.71 -16.50
N LEU A 219 5.61 13.71 -15.33
CA LEU A 219 5.86 12.74 -14.27
C LEU A 219 4.65 11.80 -14.17
N GLN A 220 4.86 10.52 -14.48
CA GLN A 220 3.88 9.46 -14.27
C GLN A 220 4.02 8.92 -12.85
N TYR A 221 3.14 9.33 -11.94
CA TYR A 221 3.15 8.84 -10.57
C TYR A 221 1.72 8.67 -10.02
N GLU A 222 1.48 8.98 -8.75
CA GLU A 222 0.28 8.58 -8.01
C GLU A 222 -0.67 9.75 -7.70
N PHE A 223 -0.33 10.99 -8.07
CA PHE A 223 -1.20 12.15 -7.90
C PHE A 223 -1.34 12.87 -9.24
N ALA A 224 -2.11 12.29 -10.16
CA ALA A 224 -2.35 12.90 -11.47
C ALA A 224 -2.97 14.30 -11.34
N TYR A 225 -2.18 15.31 -11.69
CA TYR A 225 -2.50 16.73 -11.52
C TYR A 225 -1.96 17.53 -12.69
N THR A 226 -2.85 17.92 -13.60
CA THR A 226 -2.49 18.77 -14.72
C THR A 226 -2.33 20.21 -14.24
N ALA A 227 -1.16 20.80 -14.46
CA ALA A 227 -0.97 22.24 -14.33
C ALA A 227 -0.44 22.88 -15.63
N LEU A 228 -0.95 24.08 -15.94
CA LEU A 228 -0.58 24.87 -17.11
C LEU A 228 -0.34 26.32 -16.67
N GLN A 229 0.80 26.87 -17.05
CA GLN A 229 1.18 28.27 -16.78
C GLN A 229 1.11 29.05 -18.08
N THR A 230 0.48 30.23 -18.08
CA THR A 230 0.43 31.09 -19.26
C THR A 230 1.77 31.76 -19.53
N GLU A 231 1.98 32.23 -20.77
CA GLU A 231 3.00 33.24 -21.02
C GLU A 231 2.73 34.53 -20.20
N PRO A 232 3.77 35.34 -19.88
CA PRO A 232 3.58 36.60 -19.18
C PRO A 232 2.67 37.57 -19.95
N ILE A 233 1.82 38.28 -19.21
CA ILE A 233 0.83 39.24 -19.68
C ILE A 233 1.18 40.61 -19.12
N TYR A 234 1.39 41.60 -19.99
CA TYR A 234 1.50 42.99 -19.57
C TYR A 234 0.12 43.67 -19.68
N LEU A 235 -0.52 43.94 -18.54
CA LEU A 235 -1.87 44.48 -18.47
C LEU A 235 -1.89 45.97 -18.85
N GLN A 236 -2.64 46.28 -19.91
CA GLN A 236 -2.94 47.63 -20.42
C GLN A 236 -4.42 47.69 -20.83
N GLY A 237 -5.31 47.60 -19.84
CA GLY A 237 -6.75 47.45 -20.03
C GLY A 237 -7.21 46.01 -19.82
N GLU A 238 -8.10 45.54 -20.68
CA GLU A 238 -8.69 44.19 -20.61
C GLU A 238 -7.85 43.16 -21.35
N HIS A 239 -7.61 42.01 -20.71
CA HIS A 239 -7.05 40.82 -21.35
C HIS A 239 -7.96 39.62 -21.10
N THR A 240 -8.34 38.88 -22.15
CA THR A 240 -9.25 37.72 -22.05
C THR A 240 -8.69 36.47 -22.71
N PHE A 241 -8.85 35.33 -22.05
CA PHE A 241 -8.40 34.01 -22.51
C PHE A 241 -9.17 32.91 -21.78
N ALA A 242 -8.88 31.64 -22.05
CA ALA A 242 -9.49 30.53 -21.33
C ALA A 242 -8.57 29.33 -21.17
N PHE A 243 -8.75 28.58 -20.08
CA PHE A 243 -8.36 27.16 -20.01
C PHE A 243 -9.55 26.29 -20.41
N TYR A 244 -9.31 25.13 -21.00
CA TYR A 244 -10.36 24.18 -21.35
C TYR A 244 -10.06 22.77 -20.84
N GLY A 245 -11.11 21.98 -20.67
CA GLY A 245 -11.04 20.53 -20.59
C GLY A 245 -12.04 19.88 -21.53
N PHE A 246 -11.63 18.79 -22.18
CA PHE A 246 -12.45 18.01 -23.10
C PHE A 246 -12.44 16.54 -22.69
N PHE A 247 -13.58 16.02 -22.27
CA PHE A 247 -13.72 14.62 -21.87
C PHE A 247 -14.32 13.76 -22.97
N LEU A 248 -13.80 12.54 -23.10
CA LEU A 248 -14.40 11.48 -23.90
C LEU A 248 -14.51 10.20 -23.06
N PRO A 249 -15.68 9.52 -23.05
CA PRO A 249 -15.86 8.30 -22.27
C PRO A 249 -15.06 7.11 -22.83
N ASN A 250 -14.54 7.20 -24.07
CA ASN A 250 -13.75 6.14 -24.68
C ASN A 250 -12.79 6.68 -25.74
N HIS A 251 -11.51 6.30 -25.63
CA HIS A 251 -10.46 6.49 -26.61
C HIS A 251 -9.60 5.23 -26.63
N LYS A 252 -9.92 4.31 -27.56
CA LYS A 252 -9.33 2.95 -27.55
C LYS A 252 -7.85 2.95 -27.93
N GLU A 253 -7.45 3.83 -28.82
CA GLU A 253 -6.10 3.86 -29.39
C GLU A 253 -5.14 4.60 -28.45
N ALA A 254 -3.84 4.40 -28.66
CA ALA A 254 -2.82 5.25 -28.03
C ALA A 254 -2.95 6.70 -28.51
N VAL A 255 -2.75 7.66 -27.62
CA VAL A 255 -2.78 9.09 -27.96
C VAL A 255 -1.52 9.46 -28.76
N ARG A 256 -1.69 9.92 -30.00
CA ARG A 256 -0.56 10.29 -30.90
C ARG A 256 -0.53 11.76 -31.29
N THR A 257 -1.66 12.45 -31.19
CA THR A 257 -1.83 13.86 -31.56
C THR A 257 -2.90 14.50 -30.67
N ALA A 258 -2.91 15.83 -30.56
CA ALA A 258 -4.01 16.59 -29.95
C ALA A 258 -5.22 16.69 -30.92
N GLU A 259 -5.99 15.60 -31.07
CA GLU A 259 -6.94 15.36 -32.17
C GLU A 259 -8.11 16.37 -32.27
N TYR A 260 -8.55 16.98 -31.17
CA TYR A 260 -9.87 17.65 -31.11
C TYR A 260 -9.82 19.18 -31.16
N ARG A 261 -8.68 19.77 -31.57
CA ARG A 261 -8.41 21.21 -31.48
C ARG A 261 -9.45 22.09 -32.18
N GLU A 262 -9.81 21.76 -33.41
CA GLU A 262 -10.78 22.56 -34.18
C GLU A 262 -12.18 22.54 -33.56
N GLN A 263 -12.61 21.38 -33.05
CA GLN A 263 -13.89 21.24 -32.35
C GLN A 263 -13.92 22.07 -31.07
N ILE A 264 -12.84 22.03 -30.28
CA ILE A 264 -12.68 22.83 -29.06
C ILE A 264 -12.78 24.33 -29.38
N LYS A 265 -12.02 24.79 -30.37
CA LYS A 265 -11.99 26.20 -30.80
C LYS A 265 -13.36 26.67 -31.30
N GLN A 266 -14.01 25.91 -32.18
CA GLN A 266 -15.34 26.27 -32.70
C GLN A 266 -16.39 26.33 -31.59
N THR A 267 -16.32 25.43 -30.61
CA THR A 267 -17.22 25.43 -29.46
C THR A 267 -16.98 26.66 -28.58
N TYR A 268 -15.71 26.98 -28.30
CA TYR A 268 -15.33 28.17 -27.55
C TYR A 268 -15.86 29.45 -28.22
N GLU A 269 -15.59 29.64 -29.51
CA GLU A 269 -16.06 30.81 -30.27
C GLU A 269 -17.59 30.98 -30.22
N ARG A 270 -18.33 29.88 -30.17
CA ARG A 270 -19.80 29.89 -30.07
C ARG A 270 -20.29 30.37 -28.70
N ILE A 271 -19.58 30.04 -27.61
CA ILE A 271 -20.08 30.28 -26.25
C ILE A 271 -19.35 31.39 -25.49
N ARG A 272 -18.18 31.86 -25.94
CA ARG A 272 -17.33 32.83 -25.21
C ARG A 272 -17.99 34.20 -24.95
N HIS A 273 -19.03 34.54 -25.71
CA HIS A 273 -19.81 35.78 -25.54
C HIS A 273 -21.23 35.53 -25.00
N ARG A 274 -21.50 34.32 -24.50
CA ARG A 274 -22.81 33.98 -23.93
C ARG A 274 -22.97 34.72 -22.60
N ASN A 275 -24.05 35.47 -22.49
CA ASN A 275 -24.44 36.07 -21.23
C ASN A 275 -25.25 35.07 -20.42
N PHE A 276 -24.81 34.82 -19.20
CA PHE A 276 -25.51 33.96 -18.25
C PHE A 276 -26.32 34.83 -17.29
N ASN A 277 -27.57 34.47 -17.06
CA ASN A 277 -28.40 35.10 -16.03
C ASN A 277 -28.01 34.57 -14.65
N ALA A 278 -26.75 34.77 -14.25
CA ALA A 278 -26.22 34.31 -12.98
C ALA A 278 -26.68 35.22 -11.84
N HIS A 279 -26.96 34.62 -10.68
CA HIS A 279 -27.41 35.31 -9.49
C HIS A 279 -26.36 35.21 -8.39
N PRO A 280 -26.17 36.26 -7.56
CA PRO A 280 -25.20 36.22 -6.49
C PRO A 280 -25.46 35.07 -5.51
N VAL A 281 -24.42 34.30 -5.20
CA VAL A 281 -24.43 33.26 -4.18
C VAL A 281 -24.04 33.88 -2.85
N LYS A 282 -24.64 33.41 -1.74
CA LYS A 282 -24.27 33.88 -0.41
C LYS A 282 -22.80 33.50 -0.15
N PRO A 283 -21.92 34.46 0.19
CA PRO A 283 -20.51 34.15 0.42
C PRO A 283 -20.35 33.23 1.63
N VAL A 284 -19.49 32.23 1.49
CA VAL A 284 -19.02 31.40 2.59
C VAL A 284 -17.73 32.03 3.11
N ARG A 285 -17.66 32.28 4.41
CA ARG A 285 -16.48 32.89 5.06
C ARG A 285 -16.12 32.09 6.29
N ILE A 286 -14.83 31.79 6.41
CA ILE A 286 -14.25 31.18 7.61
C ILE A 286 -14.09 32.27 8.67
N LYS A 287 -14.46 31.97 9.91
CA LYS A 287 -14.32 32.91 11.03
C LYS A 287 -12.84 33.21 11.27
N GLU A 288 -12.51 34.48 11.50
CA GLU A 288 -11.14 34.98 11.67
C GLU A 288 -10.33 34.33 12.80
N TYR A 289 -10.99 33.67 13.76
CA TYR A 289 -10.33 32.94 14.82
C TYR A 289 -9.93 31.51 14.44
N PHE A 290 -10.12 31.07 13.18
CA PHE A 290 -9.46 29.88 12.64
C PHE A 290 -8.27 30.32 11.78
N GLY A 291 -7.07 30.01 12.25
CA GLY A 291 -5.82 30.35 11.58
C GLY A 291 -5.34 29.26 10.62
N SER A 292 -4.15 29.48 10.06
CA SER A 292 -3.43 28.47 9.28
C SER A 292 -3.14 27.22 10.13
N PRO A 293 -2.93 26.05 9.52
CA PRO A 293 -2.46 24.88 10.24
C PRO A 293 -1.17 25.17 11.04
N TYR A 294 -1.05 24.54 12.20
CA TYR A 294 0.15 24.57 13.02
C TYR A 294 1.05 23.40 12.65
N SER A 295 2.25 23.73 12.18
CA SER A 295 3.36 22.80 12.05
C SER A 295 4.39 23.12 13.13
N SER A 296 4.83 22.08 13.85
CA SER A 296 5.80 22.23 14.93
C SER A 296 7.13 22.76 14.40
N PRO A 297 7.81 23.64 15.14
CA PRO A 297 9.24 23.82 15.00
C PRO A 297 9.98 22.50 15.22
N SER A 298 11.15 22.37 14.61
CA SER A 298 12.06 21.25 14.83
C SER A 298 12.55 21.19 16.28
N PHE A 299 12.77 19.97 16.77
CA PHE A 299 13.41 19.75 18.06
C PHE A 299 14.92 19.87 17.90
N THR A 300 15.56 20.57 18.82
CA THR A 300 17.02 20.64 18.89
C THR A 300 17.59 19.30 19.35
N LYS A 301 18.86 19.04 19.03
CA LYS A 301 19.56 17.85 19.50
C LYS A 301 19.43 17.64 21.01
N GLY A 302 19.60 18.69 21.82
CA GLY A 302 19.48 18.61 23.28
C GLY A 302 18.08 18.26 23.76
N GLU A 303 17.03 18.71 23.07
CA GLU A 303 15.65 18.33 23.39
C GLU A 303 15.38 16.86 23.01
N ILE A 304 15.90 16.40 21.87
CA ILE A 304 15.81 14.99 21.48
C ILE A 304 16.57 14.10 22.47
N ASP A 305 17.79 14.49 22.88
CA ASP A 305 18.59 13.77 23.88
C ASP A 305 17.88 13.67 25.24
N ALA A 306 17.11 14.68 25.62
CA ALA A 306 16.32 14.68 26.85
C ALA A 306 15.10 13.74 26.78
N LEU A 307 14.41 13.70 25.63
CA LEU A 307 13.25 12.83 25.42
C LEU A 307 13.65 11.37 25.18
N PHE A 308 14.74 11.16 24.46
CA PHE A 308 15.22 9.86 24.01
C PHE A 308 16.72 9.74 24.27
N PRO A 309 17.14 9.51 25.53
CA PRO A 309 18.55 9.43 25.89
C PRO A 309 19.26 8.18 25.38
N GLU A 310 18.51 7.13 25.06
CA GLU A 310 19.02 5.87 24.54
C GLU A 310 18.43 5.59 23.16
N ARG A 311 19.29 5.64 22.15
CA ARG A 311 18.91 5.47 20.74
C ARG A 311 19.81 4.42 20.09
N ILE A 312 19.23 3.63 19.20
CA ILE A 312 19.94 2.66 18.39
C ILE A 312 19.61 2.89 16.91
N LEU A 313 20.52 2.50 16.03
CA LEU A 313 20.34 2.58 14.57
C LEU A 313 19.96 3.99 14.11
N GLU A 314 20.69 5.00 14.59
CA GLU A 314 20.48 6.40 14.21
C GLU A 314 20.74 6.59 12.70
N GLU A 315 19.74 7.13 12.00
CA GLU A 315 19.88 7.61 10.63
C GLU A 315 20.21 9.10 10.68
N VAL A 316 21.45 9.46 10.34
CA VAL A 316 21.96 10.84 10.38
C VAL A 316 22.54 11.21 9.02
N GLU A 317 22.23 12.42 8.55
CA GLU A 317 22.86 13.03 7.37
C GLU A 317 23.08 14.52 7.61
N ASN A 318 24.27 15.03 7.29
CA ASN A 318 24.64 16.44 7.46
C ASN A 318 24.31 17.00 8.87
N ASP A 319 24.67 16.24 9.92
CA ASP A 319 24.38 16.53 11.34
C ASP A 319 22.88 16.56 11.73
N SER A 320 21.97 16.29 10.80
CA SER A 320 20.53 16.16 11.05
C SER A 320 20.17 14.71 11.39
N LEU A 321 19.54 14.49 12.55
CA LEU A 321 19.02 13.19 12.96
C LEU A 321 17.65 12.97 12.33
N PHE A 322 17.57 12.06 11.37
CA PHE A 322 16.33 11.78 10.65
C PHE A 322 15.43 10.80 11.39
N SER A 323 15.98 9.70 11.88
CA SER A 323 15.21 8.72 12.65
C SER A 323 16.10 7.81 13.48
N PHE A 324 15.51 7.07 14.42
CA PHE A 324 16.19 6.08 15.24
C PHE A 324 15.19 5.07 15.82
N PHE A 325 15.71 4.04 16.47
CA PHE A 325 14.92 3.09 17.26
C PHE A 325 15.24 3.22 18.75
N THR A 326 14.31 2.81 19.62
CA THR A 326 14.51 2.73 21.08
C THR A 326 14.71 1.27 21.52
N LYS A 327 15.12 1.05 22.78
CA LYS A 327 15.27 -0.30 23.34
C LYS A 327 13.96 -1.09 23.43
N GLU A 328 12.83 -0.39 23.44
CA GLU A 328 11.48 -0.96 23.44
C GLU A 328 10.92 -1.13 22.02
N HIS A 329 11.79 -1.16 21.01
CA HIS A 329 11.44 -1.40 19.60
C HIS A 329 10.57 -0.30 18.95
N SER A 330 10.44 0.86 19.60
CA SER A 330 9.77 2.01 19.02
C SER A 330 10.61 2.64 17.92
N HIS A 331 9.99 3.14 16.85
CA HIS A 331 10.65 3.90 15.81
C HIS A 331 10.28 5.38 15.93
N VAL A 332 11.29 6.26 16.01
CA VAL A 332 11.10 7.71 16.13
C VAL A 332 11.57 8.39 14.86
N VAL A 333 10.73 9.26 14.32
CA VAL A 333 10.92 10.00 13.06
C VAL A 333 10.90 11.49 13.36
N SER A 334 11.86 12.22 12.81
CA SER A 334 11.92 13.69 12.87
C SER A 334 11.13 14.35 11.75
N LYS A 335 10.73 15.61 11.98
CA LYS A 335 10.13 16.48 10.96
C LYS A 335 10.94 16.50 9.66
N GLU A 336 12.26 16.60 9.79
CA GLU A 336 13.20 16.69 8.67
C GLU A 336 13.11 15.47 7.77
N LYS A 337 12.99 14.27 8.33
CA LYS A 337 12.86 13.04 7.54
C LYS A 337 11.57 13.01 6.75
N GLU A 338 10.45 13.40 7.36
CA GLU A 338 9.16 13.43 6.67
C GLU A 338 9.17 14.35 5.44
N LEU A 339 9.88 15.48 5.52
CA LEU A 339 10.01 16.42 4.39
C LEU A 339 10.92 15.92 3.25
N LEU A 340 11.64 14.82 3.46
CA LEU A 340 12.49 14.18 2.44
C LEU A 340 11.83 12.92 1.82
N THR A 341 10.74 12.42 2.40
CA THR A 341 10.07 11.21 1.92
C THR A 341 8.83 11.53 1.10
N GLU A 342 8.77 10.97 -0.12
CA GLU A 342 7.60 11.06 -1.02
C GLU A 342 6.34 10.48 -0.37
N ARG A 343 6.46 9.31 0.27
CA ARG A 343 5.36 8.65 0.98
C ARG A 343 5.35 9.06 2.46
N PRO A 344 4.21 9.47 3.03
CA PRO A 344 4.15 10.04 4.37
C PRO A 344 4.28 8.99 5.45
N HIS A 345 5.12 9.21 6.46
CA HIS A 345 5.29 8.28 7.56
C HIS A 345 3.95 8.00 8.24
N GLY A 346 3.66 6.73 8.45
CA GLY A 346 2.42 6.29 9.08
C GLY A 346 2.52 4.86 9.56
N THR A 347 1.52 4.41 10.30
CA THR A 347 1.40 3.03 10.77
C THR A 347 -0.08 2.66 10.91
N ILE A 348 -0.35 1.37 11.00
CA ILE A 348 -1.66 0.83 11.32
C ILE A 348 -1.55 0.16 12.67
N ILE A 349 -2.33 0.60 13.64
CA ILE A 349 -2.43 -0.07 14.94
C ILE A 349 -3.66 -0.97 14.96
N ILE A 350 -3.52 -2.12 15.60
CA ILE A 350 -4.58 -3.12 15.75
C ILE A 350 -4.65 -3.59 17.20
N THR A 351 -5.82 -4.04 17.66
CA THR A 351 -5.86 -4.98 18.79
C THR A 351 -4.99 -6.18 18.40
N PRO A 352 -3.99 -6.59 19.21
CA PRO A 352 -3.20 -7.78 18.94
C PRO A 352 -4.11 -9.00 18.71
N PRO A 353 -3.94 -9.74 17.60
CA PRO A 353 -4.87 -10.81 17.23
C PRO A 353 -4.72 -12.06 18.10
N ASP A 354 -5.78 -12.86 18.18
CA ASP A 354 -5.71 -14.22 18.73
C ASP A 354 -4.91 -15.12 17.77
N VAL A 355 -3.96 -15.89 18.31
CA VAL A 355 -3.11 -16.82 17.56
C VAL A 355 -3.57 -18.28 17.68
N THR A 356 -4.82 -18.48 18.09
CA THR A 356 -5.47 -19.79 18.22
C THR A 356 -6.77 -19.87 17.42
N GLU A 357 -7.45 -18.74 17.18
CA GLU A 357 -8.70 -18.67 16.40
C GLU A 357 -8.68 -17.52 15.38
N VAL A 358 -9.31 -17.75 14.23
CA VAL A 358 -9.56 -16.68 13.24
C VAL A 358 -10.70 -15.82 13.76
N SER A 359 -10.41 -14.56 14.13
CA SER A 359 -11.38 -13.66 14.75
C SER A 359 -11.46 -12.31 14.03
N SER A 360 -12.68 -11.81 13.85
CA SER A 360 -12.96 -10.44 13.39
C SER A 360 -13.16 -9.45 14.56
N ARG A 361 -13.05 -9.89 15.82
CA ARG A 361 -13.24 -9.04 17.01
C ARG A 361 -11.99 -8.21 17.32
N LEU A 362 -11.54 -7.42 16.35
CA LEU A 362 -10.36 -6.57 16.44
C LEU A 362 -10.74 -5.17 15.99
N ILE A 363 -10.23 -4.14 16.67
CA ILE A 363 -10.30 -2.77 16.17
C ILE A 363 -8.97 -2.39 15.52
N SER A 364 -9.03 -1.56 14.48
CA SER A 364 -7.85 -1.00 13.84
C SER A 364 -8.02 0.50 13.62
N SER A 365 -6.88 1.21 13.58
CA SER A 365 -6.80 2.58 13.09
C SER A 365 -5.51 2.80 12.31
N THR A 366 -5.62 3.55 11.20
CA THR A 366 -4.49 4.04 10.43
C THR A 366 -4.09 5.45 10.91
N GLN A 367 -2.80 5.68 11.09
CA GLN A 367 -2.24 6.89 11.71
C GLN A 367 -1.09 7.42 10.88
N TYR A 368 -0.95 8.74 10.78
CA TYR A 368 0.14 9.36 10.04
C TYR A 368 0.77 10.54 10.79
N MET A 369 2.05 10.76 10.51
CA MET A 369 2.86 11.78 11.15
C MET A 369 2.26 13.18 11.04
N TYR A 370 1.76 13.58 9.87
CA TYR A 370 1.23 14.92 9.57
C TYR A 370 -0.17 15.23 10.18
N GLY A 371 -0.40 14.79 11.42
CA GLY A 371 -1.57 15.17 12.22
C GLY A 371 -2.83 14.40 11.86
N ILE A 372 -2.71 13.13 11.47
CA ILE A 372 -3.84 12.18 11.39
C ILE A 372 -3.73 11.22 12.56
N PHE A 373 -4.46 11.52 13.62
CA PHE A 373 -4.32 10.82 14.90
C PHE A 373 -5.00 9.46 14.89
N ASN A 374 -6.18 9.37 14.28
CA ASN A 374 -6.87 8.13 14.00
C ASN A 374 -7.67 8.27 12.71
N SER A 375 -7.47 7.40 11.73
CA SER A 375 -8.26 7.35 10.51
C SER A 375 -8.59 5.91 10.18
N HIS A 376 -9.49 5.69 9.22
CA HIS A 376 -9.89 4.35 8.80
C HIS A 376 -10.22 3.45 10.01
N ILE A 377 -10.94 3.98 10.99
CA ILE A 377 -11.25 3.20 12.21
C ILE A 377 -12.27 2.13 11.83
N VAL A 378 -11.95 0.87 12.10
CA VAL A 378 -12.77 -0.29 11.74
C VAL A 378 -12.75 -1.33 12.85
N ILE A 379 -13.87 -2.00 13.08
CA ILE A 379 -13.96 -3.27 13.81
C ILE A 379 -14.29 -4.41 12.84
N GLY A 380 -13.44 -5.43 12.80
CA GLY A 380 -13.58 -6.52 11.84
C GLY A 380 -13.36 -6.06 10.40
N ASN A 381 -14.41 -6.10 9.57
CA ASN A 381 -14.31 -5.82 8.13
C ASN A 381 -13.75 -4.41 7.85
N THR A 382 -12.58 -4.35 7.20
CA THR A 382 -11.87 -3.08 7.01
C THR A 382 -12.47 -2.17 5.94
N ASP A 383 -13.41 -2.67 5.13
CA ASP A 383 -14.07 -1.86 4.09
C ASP A 383 -15.46 -1.41 4.54
N LEU A 384 -16.30 -2.36 4.97
CA LEU A 384 -17.72 -2.14 5.19
C LEU A 384 -18.04 -1.57 6.57
N HIS A 385 -17.20 -1.80 7.58
CA HIS A 385 -17.46 -1.38 8.95
C HIS A 385 -16.82 -0.04 9.32
N LYS A 386 -16.37 0.76 8.36
CA LYS A 386 -15.57 1.97 8.62
C LYS A 386 -16.35 3.02 9.42
N PHE A 387 -15.81 3.41 10.57
CA PHE A 387 -16.31 4.49 11.41
C PHE A 387 -15.81 5.86 10.95
N LEU A 388 -14.49 6.03 10.82
CA LEU A 388 -13.85 7.27 10.37
C LEU A 388 -13.22 7.12 8.99
N SER A 389 -13.26 8.20 8.21
CA SER A 389 -12.77 8.19 6.82
C SER A 389 -11.30 7.83 6.69
N THR A 390 -10.98 7.26 5.52
CA THR A 390 -9.63 6.97 5.09
C THR A 390 -8.97 8.27 4.61
N PRO A 391 -7.68 8.53 4.90
CA PRO A 391 -6.94 9.63 4.31
C PRO A 391 -6.79 9.45 2.80
N ARG A 392 -6.75 10.57 2.08
CA ARG A 392 -6.61 10.59 0.62
C ARG A 392 -5.34 11.33 0.21
N GLY A 393 -4.69 10.85 -0.85
CA GLY A 393 -3.39 11.33 -1.31
C GLY A 393 -2.26 11.08 -0.30
N PHE A 394 -1.09 11.65 -0.58
CA PHE A 394 0.12 11.46 0.25
C PHE A 394 0.75 12.78 0.74
N LEU A 395 0.10 13.93 0.47
CA LEU A 395 0.58 15.28 0.82
C LEU A 395 -0.32 16.02 1.83
N ASN A 396 -1.38 15.39 2.35
CA ASN A 396 -2.29 15.98 3.34
C ASN A 396 -2.98 17.27 2.86
N LEU A 397 -3.42 17.32 1.59
CA LEU A 397 -4.10 18.48 1.00
C LEU A 397 -5.44 18.74 1.69
N LEU A 398 -6.35 17.77 1.60
CA LEU A 398 -7.65 17.81 2.25
C LEU A 398 -7.51 17.32 3.69
N LYS A 399 -7.79 18.22 4.65
CA LYS A 399 -7.45 18.06 6.06
C LYS A 399 -8.65 17.70 6.93
N ASN A 400 -9.72 17.20 6.31
CA ASN A 400 -10.92 16.75 6.99
C ASN A 400 -10.90 15.25 7.32
N SER A 401 -10.04 14.44 6.68
CA SER A 401 -10.06 12.98 6.86
C SER A 401 -9.71 12.53 8.28
N GLY A 402 -10.39 11.48 8.75
CA GLY A 402 -10.12 10.84 10.05
C GLY A 402 -10.45 11.73 11.25
N GLN A 403 -9.66 11.56 12.31
CA GLN A 403 -9.68 12.31 13.56
C GLN A 403 -8.51 13.30 13.58
N ARG A 404 -8.84 14.58 13.72
CA ARG A 404 -7.89 15.70 13.76
C ARG A 404 -8.11 16.55 15.00
N ILE A 405 -7.12 17.38 15.35
CA ILE A 405 -7.16 18.22 16.55
C ILE A 405 -6.74 19.64 16.18
N TYR A 406 -7.60 20.60 16.50
CA TYR A 406 -7.26 22.01 16.56
C TYR A 406 -6.93 22.38 18.00
N ILE A 407 -5.93 23.23 18.17
CA ILE A 407 -5.54 23.82 19.45
C ILE A 407 -5.65 25.34 19.35
N ARG A 408 -6.11 25.99 20.41
CA ARG A 408 -6.14 27.45 20.47
C ARG A 408 -4.82 28.02 20.98
N ILE A 409 -4.14 28.80 20.14
CA ILE A 409 -2.88 29.49 20.42
C ILE A 409 -3.05 30.95 19.97
N ASP A 410 -2.59 31.90 20.79
CA ASP A 410 -2.64 33.34 20.49
C ASP A 410 -4.01 33.85 20.00
N GLY A 411 -5.08 33.28 20.55
CA GLY A 411 -6.47 33.66 20.26
C GLY A 411 -7.12 32.94 19.07
N GLN A 412 -6.36 32.23 18.24
CA GLN A 412 -6.85 31.48 17.08
C GLN A 412 -6.75 29.96 17.27
N TYR A 413 -7.65 29.21 16.63
CA TYR A 413 -7.56 27.76 16.50
C TYR A 413 -6.70 27.40 15.31
N HIS A 414 -5.70 26.55 15.53
CA HIS A 414 -4.83 26.02 14.51
C HIS A 414 -4.94 24.50 14.46
N LEU A 415 -5.13 23.94 13.26
CA LEU A 415 -5.10 22.50 13.04
C LEU A 415 -3.67 21.98 13.23
N LEU A 416 -3.48 21.01 14.11
CA LEU A 416 -2.18 20.34 14.26
C LEU A 416 -1.87 19.47 13.02
N THR A 417 -0.72 19.71 12.40
CA THR A 417 -0.24 18.98 11.22
C THR A 417 1.08 18.27 11.50
N LEU A 418 2.22 18.79 11.06
CA LEU A 418 3.50 18.10 11.20
C LEU A 418 4.08 18.31 12.61
N PRO A 419 4.28 17.26 13.43
CA PRO A 419 4.96 17.37 14.72
C PRO A 419 6.47 17.50 14.52
N GLY A 420 7.18 17.84 15.59
CA GLY A 420 8.64 17.84 15.55
C GLY A 420 9.22 16.42 15.62
N LEU A 421 8.55 15.52 16.35
CA LEU A 421 8.89 14.10 16.42
C LEU A 421 7.62 13.23 16.36
N PHE A 422 7.75 12.06 15.76
CA PHE A 422 6.70 11.05 15.66
C PHE A 422 7.24 9.67 16.07
N GLU A 423 6.71 9.11 17.14
CA GLU A 423 7.11 7.81 17.69
C GLU A 423 6.02 6.77 17.38
N MET A 424 6.39 5.66 16.76
CA MET A 424 5.52 4.51 16.49
C MET A 424 5.96 3.31 17.33
N GLY A 425 5.00 2.58 17.87
CA GLY A 425 5.23 1.28 18.52
C GLY A 425 4.24 0.22 18.07
N MET A 426 4.24 -0.94 18.73
CA MET A 426 3.50 -2.14 18.30
C MET A 426 1.97 -2.01 18.32
N ASN A 427 1.42 -1.09 19.11
CA ASN A 427 -0.02 -0.85 19.23
C ASN A 427 -0.35 0.64 19.41
N TYR A 428 0.60 1.54 19.11
CA TYR A 428 0.42 2.98 19.35
C TYR A 428 1.23 3.85 18.39
N SER A 429 0.83 5.13 18.33
CA SER A 429 1.67 6.23 17.87
C SER A 429 1.64 7.42 18.82
N ARG A 430 2.71 8.23 18.84
CA ARG A 430 2.84 9.46 19.62
C ARG A 430 3.37 10.60 18.76
N TRP A 431 2.78 11.78 18.91
CA TRP A 431 3.17 13.02 18.24
C TRP A 431 3.64 14.02 19.29
N PHE A 432 4.80 14.63 19.05
CA PHE A 432 5.39 15.64 19.92
C PHE A 432 5.37 16.99 19.20
N TYR A 433 4.47 17.87 19.62
CA TYR A 433 4.39 19.24 19.11
C TYR A 433 5.07 20.18 20.07
N LYS A 434 6.13 20.83 19.61
CA LYS A 434 6.77 21.94 20.33
C LYS A 434 5.88 23.16 20.16
N LEU A 435 5.36 23.68 21.27
CA LEU A 435 4.61 24.93 21.35
C LEU A 435 5.51 26.03 21.94
N PRO A 436 5.16 27.33 21.84
CA PRO A 436 6.02 28.42 22.30
C PRO A 436 6.52 28.27 23.75
N GLU A 437 5.70 27.75 24.65
CA GLU A 437 6.05 27.59 26.07
C GLU A 437 5.84 26.17 26.59
N ASP A 438 5.56 25.19 25.75
CA ASP A 438 5.08 23.86 26.18
C ASP A 438 5.41 22.78 25.14
N THR A 439 5.28 21.51 25.50
CA THR A 439 5.24 20.41 24.54
C THR A 439 3.92 19.69 24.67
N LEU A 440 3.16 19.63 23.59
CA LEU A 440 1.94 18.84 23.53
C LEU A 440 2.27 17.43 23.03
N ILE A 441 1.94 16.44 23.84
CA ILE A 441 2.14 15.03 23.54
C ILE A 441 0.77 14.41 23.28
N ILE A 442 0.59 13.89 22.08
CA ILE A 442 -0.62 13.18 21.68
C ILE A 442 -0.26 11.72 21.51
N THR A 443 -1.02 10.81 22.10
CA THR A 443 -0.79 9.36 22.06
C THR A 443 -2.08 8.68 21.62
N ALA A 444 -2.04 7.89 20.56
CA ALA A 444 -3.19 7.09 20.13
C ALA A 444 -2.81 5.61 20.10
N PHE A 445 -3.57 4.75 20.77
CA PHE A 445 -3.22 3.34 20.98
C PHE A 445 -4.44 2.42 21.09
N THR A 446 -4.28 1.14 20.74
CA THR A 446 -5.30 0.11 20.96
C THR A 446 -5.08 -0.58 22.31
N ALA A 447 -6.19 -0.94 22.96
CA ALA A 447 -6.16 -1.88 24.06
C ALA A 447 -5.77 -3.29 23.55
N VAL A 448 -5.06 -4.06 24.37
CA VAL A 448 -4.58 -5.39 23.97
C VAL A 448 -5.66 -6.45 24.07
N SER A 449 -6.60 -6.30 25.01
CA SER A 449 -7.61 -7.32 25.33
C SER A 449 -9.05 -6.95 24.90
N ASN A 450 -9.27 -5.73 24.41
CA ASN A 450 -10.58 -5.21 24.04
C ASN A 450 -10.52 -4.50 22.68
N THR A 451 -11.67 -4.36 22.02
CA THR A 451 -11.84 -3.61 20.77
C THR A 451 -11.98 -2.11 21.02
N ASP A 452 -11.05 -1.58 21.82
CA ASP A 452 -11.04 -0.21 22.31
C ASP A 452 -9.81 0.53 21.76
N LEU A 453 -10.05 1.73 21.23
CA LEU A 453 -9.05 2.66 20.73
C LEU A 453 -9.04 3.92 21.62
N ILE A 454 -7.86 4.28 22.10
CA ILE A 454 -7.66 5.36 23.05
C ILE A 454 -6.86 6.47 22.37
N LEU A 455 -7.33 7.71 22.48
CA LEU A 455 -6.57 8.92 22.19
C LEU A 455 -6.35 9.68 23.51
N SER A 456 -5.11 9.90 23.88
CA SER A 456 -4.69 10.72 25.03
C SER A 456 -3.95 11.95 24.54
N VAL A 457 -4.29 13.11 25.09
CA VAL A 457 -3.64 14.39 24.82
C VAL A 457 -3.15 14.97 26.13
N VAL A 458 -1.88 15.34 26.21
CA VAL A 458 -1.23 15.81 27.43
C VAL A 458 -0.33 17.02 27.12
N SER A 459 -0.52 18.11 27.86
CA SER A 459 0.44 19.20 27.97
C SER A 459 1.53 18.84 28.98
N ASP A 460 2.79 18.84 28.57
CA ASP A 460 3.94 18.53 29.42
C ASP A 460 4.04 19.49 30.61
N LYS A 461 3.76 20.79 30.39
CA LYS A 461 3.77 21.80 31.45
C LYS A 461 2.40 22.04 32.12
N ASN A 462 1.43 21.17 31.90
CA ASN A 462 0.06 21.29 32.44
C ASN A 462 -0.66 22.58 32.04
N VAL A 463 -0.30 23.17 30.90
CA VAL A 463 -1.00 24.32 30.32
C VAL A 463 -2.38 23.85 29.85
N THR A 464 -3.41 24.62 30.21
CA THR A 464 -4.78 24.35 29.76
C THR A 464 -5.02 25.04 28.42
N TYR A 465 -5.43 24.26 27.42
CA TYR A 465 -5.80 24.76 26.10
C TYR A 465 -7.27 24.52 25.80
N ASP A 466 -7.79 25.30 24.85
CA ASP A 466 -9.04 24.97 24.16
C ASP A 466 -8.71 24.07 22.97
N PHE A 467 -9.44 22.97 22.84
CA PHE A 467 -9.29 22.01 21.77
C PHE A 467 -10.59 21.87 20.98
N ILE A 468 -10.46 21.61 19.69
CA ILE A 468 -11.55 21.09 18.84
C ILE A 468 -11.07 19.80 18.21
N ILE A 469 -11.72 18.69 18.53
CA ILE A 469 -11.48 17.40 17.89
C ILE A 469 -12.48 17.27 16.74
N THR A 470 -12.01 17.04 15.53
CA THR A 470 -12.87 16.83 14.37
C THR A 470 -12.82 15.39 13.92
N ASN A 471 -13.95 14.82 13.54
CA ASN A 471 -14.09 13.42 13.13
C ASN A 471 -14.95 13.37 11.85
N GLN A 472 -14.35 13.03 10.70
CA GLN A 472 -15.14 12.77 9.49
C GLN A 472 -15.74 11.36 9.57
N LEU A 473 -17.03 11.31 9.90
CA LEU A 473 -17.76 10.07 10.06
C LEU A 473 -18.09 9.45 8.70
N VAL A 474 -18.10 8.11 8.64
CA VAL A 474 -18.44 7.33 7.45
C VAL A 474 -19.60 6.38 7.73
N MET A 475 -19.43 5.48 8.71
CA MET A 475 -20.37 4.40 9.03
C MET A 475 -20.75 3.59 7.77
N GLY A 476 -19.77 3.03 7.05
CA GLY A 476 -19.95 2.37 5.74
C GLY A 476 -18.66 2.38 4.93
N ASN A 477 -18.72 2.45 3.59
CA ASN A 477 -17.50 2.45 2.76
C ASN A 477 -16.82 3.83 2.64
N ASN A 478 -17.61 4.86 2.32
CA ASN A 478 -17.11 6.20 1.96
C ASN A 478 -17.96 7.31 2.59
N GLU A 479 -17.29 8.42 2.95
CA GLU A 479 -17.91 9.66 3.42
C GLU A 479 -18.87 10.26 2.38
N TYR A 480 -19.81 11.09 2.85
CA TYR A 480 -20.81 11.80 2.04
C TYR A 480 -21.86 10.93 1.32
N THR A 481 -21.92 9.62 1.63
CA THR A 481 -22.83 8.70 0.93
C THR A 481 -24.23 8.67 1.54
N LYS A 482 -24.36 8.77 2.88
CA LYS A 482 -25.64 8.68 3.60
C LYS A 482 -25.69 9.56 4.85
N ASN A 483 -26.91 9.86 5.30
CA ASN A 483 -27.14 10.46 6.61
C ASN A 483 -26.79 9.46 7.71
N LEU A 484 -26.40 9.96 8.88
CA LEU A 484 -25.99 9.14 10.00
C LEU A 484 -26.95 9.29 11.19
N GLU A 485 -27.13 8.19 11.92
CA GLU A 485 -27.88 8.18 13.17
C GLU A 485 -26.92 7.96 14.33
N TYR A 486 -27.23 8.63 15.44
CA TYR A 486 -26.51 8.46 16.68
C TYR A 486 -27.47 8.58 17.86
N THR A 487 -27.09 7.98 18.99
CA THR A 487 -27.77 8.15 20.27
C THR A 487 -26.79 8.72 21.29
N ALA A 488 -27.26 9.69 22.08
CA ALA A 488 -26.47 10.17 23.21
C ALA A 488 -26.42 9.08 24.29
N ILE A 489 -25.23 8.81 24.80
CA ILE A 489 -24.98 7.88 25.91
C ILE A 489 -24.26 8.62 27.03
N GLU A 490 -24.13 8.00 28.20
CA GLU A 490 -23.39 8.60 29.30
C GLU A 490 -21.95 8.92 28.86
N LYS A 491 -21.56 10.20 28.98
CA LYS A 491 -20.23 10.71 28.61
C LYS A 491 -19.83 10.46 27.14
N GLY A 492 -20.79 10.33 26.21
CA GLY A 492 -20.46 10.13 24.79
C GLY A 492 -21.62 9.96 23.82
N LEU A 493 -21.31 9.39 22.66
CA LEU A 493 -22.22 9.13 21.54
C LEU A 493 -22.08 7.68 21.06
N ARG A 494 -23.20 7.07 20.67
CA ARG A 494 -23.23 5.77 20.00
C ARG A 494 -23.66 5.92 18.55
N PHE A 495 -22.92 5.31 17.64
CA PHE A 495 -23.20 5.28 16.20
C PHE A 495 -23.46 3.84 15.77
N THR A 496 -24.66 3.57 15.27
CA THR A 496 -25.05 2.22 14.82
C THR A 496 -24.89 2.10 13.30
N LEU A 497 -24.25 1.03 12.84
CA LEU A 497 -24.21 0.67 11.43
C LEU A 497 -25.26 -0.40 11.16
N ASP A 498 -26.29 -0.04 10.41
CA ASP A 498 -27.29 -1.00 9.98
C ASP A 498 -26.65 -2.04 9.04
N SER A 499 -26.60 -3.29 9.50
CA SER A 499 -26.01 -4.42 8.80
C SER A 499 -26.85 -5.66 9.08
N THR A 500 -27.36 -6.28 8.01
CA THR A 500 -28.08 -7.56 8.12
C THR A 500 -27.13 -8.72 8.45
N VAL A 501 -25.84 -8.57 8.11
CA VAL A 501 -24.80 -9.58 8.34
C VAL A 501 -24.26 -9.50 9.78
N TYR A 502 -24.17 -8.28 10.32
CA TYR A 502 -23.75 -7.99 11.70
C TYR A 502 -24.81 -7.16 12.46
N PRO A 503 -25.93 -7.77 12.89
CA PRO A 503 -26.94 -7.07 13.68
C PRO A 503 -26.35 -6.55 14.99
N GLY A 504 -26.57 -5.25 15.26
CA GLY A 504 -26.04 -4.58 16.45
C GLY A 504 -24.61 -4.07 16.31
N LEU A 505 -24.04 -4.03 15.10
CA LEU A 505 -22.75 -3.37 14.84
C LEU A 505 -22.82 -1.88 15.20
N HIS A 506 -21.98 -1.43 16.12
CA HIS A 506 -21.94 -0.03 16.54
C HIS A 506 -20.57 0.40 17.09
N TYR A 507 -20.40 1.71 17.20
CA TYR A 507 -19.27 2.35 17.84
C TYR A 507 -19.73 3.28 18.94
N ASP A 508 -19.05 3.25 20.08
CA ASP A 508 -19.22 4.23 21.16
C ASP A 508 -18.01 5.17 21.18
N LEU A 509 -18.25 6.47 21.03
CA LEU A 509 -17.25 7.52 21.20
C LEU A 509 -17.48 8.20 22.55
N LEU A 510 -16.51 8.09 23.45
CA LEU A 510 -16.62 8.48 24.86
C LEU A 510 -15.52 9.47 25.25
N LEU A 511 -15.86 10.45 26.08
CA LEU A 511 -14.92 11.35 26.75
C LEU A 511 -15.22 11.31 28.26
N PRO A 512 -14.70 10.31 29.00
CA PRO A 512 -15.12 10.03 30.37
C PRO A 512 -14.75 11.15 31.37
N ASP A 513 -13.59 11.79 31.16
CA ASP A 513 -12.94 12.66 32.15
C ASP A 513 -13.15 14.17 31.91
N VAL A 514 -13.93 14.54 30.89
CA VAL A 514 -14.09 15.95 30.48
C VAL A 514 -15.51 16.21 30.00
N ASP A 515 -16.04 17.39 30.36
CA ASP A 515 -17.27 17.88 29.76
C ASP A 515 -16.95 18.52 28.41
N PHE A 516 -17.80 18.28 27.43
CA PHE A 516 -17.58 18.71 26.04
C PHE A 516 -18.84 19.27 25.43
N THR A 517 -18.68 20.03 24.35
CA THR A 517 -19.78 20.47 23.51
C THR A 517 -19.64 19.90 22.12
N LEU A 518 -20.77 19.53 21.52
CA LEU A 518 -20.84 18.93 20.20
C LEU A 518 -21.28 19.95 19.17
N SER A 519 -20.71 19.87 17.99
CA SER A 519 -21.15 20.58 16.82
C SER A 519 -20.78 19.78 15.56
N ASP A 520 -20.80 20.45 14.42
CA ASP A 520 -20.38 19.94 13.13
C ASP A 520 -19.45 20.95 12.45
N ASP A 521 -19.38 20.97 11.12
CA ASP A 521 -18.57 21.93 10.37
C ASP A 521 -19.05 23.38 10.49
N ARG A 522 -20.26 23.64 11.00
CA ARG A 522 -20.78 25.02 11.19
C ARG A 522 -19.86 25.90 12.04
N ILE A 523 -19.02 25.28 12.88
CA ILE A 523 -18.08 26.00 13.74
C ILE A 523 -17.18 26.92 12.93
N PHE A 524 -16.82 26.54 11.69
CA PHE A 524 -15.86 27.26 10.88
C PHE A 524 -16.45 28.52 10.25
N PHE A 525 -17.77 28.59 10.05
CA PHE A 525 -18.37 29.56 9.13
C PHE A 525 -19.12 30.68 9.84
N GLU A 526 -18.93 31.94 9.43
CA GLU A 526 -19.57 33.13 10.04
C GLU A 526 -21.10 33.05 10.13
N GLY A 527 -21.74 32.27 9.24
CA GLY A 527 -23.19 32.09 9.22
C GLY A 527 -23.75 31.00 10.16
N ASP A 528 -22.90 30.32 10.94
CA ASP A 528 -23.28 29.22 11.85
C ASP A 528 -24.20 28.16 11.24
N THR A 529 -24.10 27.98 9.91
CA THR A 529 -24.90 27.04 9.12
C THR A 529 -24.04 25.83 8.78
N PRO A 530 -24.51 24.59 9.04
CA PRO A 530 -23.77 23.39 8.68
C PRO A 530 -23.82 23.17 7.16
N PHE A 531 -22.71 22.70 6.59
CA PHE A 531 -22.70 22.15 5.24
C PHE A 531 -22.58 20.63 5.25
N ASP A 532 -21.82 20.06 6.19
CA ASP A 532 -21.74 18.63 6.47
C ASP A 532 -21.95 18.35 7.97
N GLU A 533 -23.15 17.93 8.36
CA GLU A 533 -23.41 17.54 9.75
C GLU A 533 -22.73 16.22 10.11
N THR A 534 -22.20 15.44 9.15
CA THR A 534 -21.44 14.21 9.42
C THR A 534 -19.97 14.48 9.80
N PHE A 535 -19.52 15.72 9.68
CA PHE A 535 -18.23 16.18 10.18
C PHE A 535 -18.34 16.54 11.67
N LEU A 536 -18.33 15.53 12.55
CA LEU A 536 -18.53 15.71 13.98
C LEU A 536 -17.40 16.52 14.62
N THR A 537 -17.74 17.59 15.34
CA THR A 537 -16.77 18.40 16.09
C THR A 537 -17.06 18.37 17.59
N ILE A 538 -15.99 18.25 18.39
CA ILE A 538 -16.05 18.15 19.84
C ILE A 538 -15.15 19.24 20.41
N HIS A 539 -15.73 20.22 21.10
CA HIS A 539 -15.01 21.28 21.78
C HIS A 539 -14.87 20.99 23.27
N LEU A 540 -13.67 21.21 23.80
CA LEU A 540 -13.35 21.01 25.22
C LEU A 540 -12.20 21.93 25.64
N ARG A 541 -12.05 22.13 26.96
CA ARG A 541 -10.95 22.89 27.55
C ARG A 541 -10.26 22.10 28.66
N LYS A 542 -9.00 21.74 28.47
CA LYS A 542 -8.25 20.93 29.44
C LYS A 542 -6.74 21.01 29.22
N ASN A 543 -5.95 20.57 30.20
CA ASN A 543 -4.51 20.33 30.07
C ASN A 543 -4.18 18.88 29.67
N CYS A 544 -5.05 17.93 30.04
CA CYS A 544 -4.96 16.54 29.65
C CYS A 544 -6.36 15.91 29.51
N PHE A 545 -6.60 15.12 28.47
CA PHE A 545 -7.87 14.41 28.30
C PHE A 545 -7.69 13.08 27.57
N THR A 546 -8.69 12.21 27.71
CA THR A 546 -8.77 10.93 27.01
C THR A 546 -10.08 10.85 26.23
N LEU A 547 -9.99 10.44 24.97
CA LEU A 547 -11.12 10.05 24.12
C LEU A 547 -11.00 8.55 23.85
N LEU A 548 -12.11 7.83 23.99
CA LEU A 548 -12.19 6.39 23.84
C LEU A 548 -13.19 6.04 22.73
N ILE A 549 -12.78 5.23 21.77
CA ILE A 549 -13.66 4.68 20.72
C ILE A 549 -13.73 3.17 20.93
N LYS A 550 -14.92 2.65 21.20
CA LYS A 550 -15.19 1.22 21.36
C LYS A 550 -15.92 0.70 20.14
N GLY A 551 -15.46 -0.40 19.55
CA GLY A 551 -16.16 -1.09 18.48
C GLY A 551 -16.88 -2.32 18.99
N PHE A 552 -18.08 -2.60 18.45
CA PHE A 552 -18.85 -3.79 18.77
C PHE A 552 -19.42 -4.42 17.50
N LEU A 553 -19.18 -5.72 17.26
CA LEU A 553 -19.75 -6.46 16.12
C LEU A 553 -21.21 -6.91 16.33
N THR A 554 -21.69 -6.92 17.58
CA THR A 554 -23.04 -7.33 17.98
C THR A 554 -23.50 -6.51 19.18
N GLU A 555 -24.79 -6.57 19.54
CA GLU A 555 -25.30 -5.92 20.76
C GLU A 555 -24.49 -6.31 22.00
N PRO A 556 -24.16 -5.35 22.88
CA PRO A 556 -23.19 -5.56 23.95
C PRO A 556 -23.77 -6.41 25.08
N SER A 557 -22.96 -7.27 25.69
CA SER A 557 -23.09 -7.54 27.12
C SER A 557 -22.67 -6.28 27.88
N ILE A 558 -23.37 -5.91 28.95
CA ILE A 558 -23.08 -4.71 29.75
C ILE A 558 -21.66 -4.82 30.32
N GLU A 559 -20.66 -4.25 29.63
CA GLU A 559 -19.29 -4.16 30.13
C GLU A 559 -19.08 -2.86 30.89
N LYS A 560 -18.35 -2.94 32.00
CA LYS A 560 -17.98 -1.78 32.80
C LYS A 560 -16.98 -0.91 32.02
N THR A 561 -17.05 0.41 32.22
CA THR A 561 -16.04 1.35 31.73
C THR A 561 -14.67 0.97 32.27
N THR A 562 -13.76 0.55 31.39
CA THR A 562 -12.36 0.21 31.71
C THR A 562 -11.51 1.46 31.50
N GLN A 563 -10.69 1.81 32.49
CA GLN A 563 -9.64 2.82 32.32
C GLN A 563 -8.39 2.16 31.76
N TYR A 564 -7.75 2.81 30.78
CA TYR A 564 -6.54 2.33 30.14
C TYR A 564 -5.36 3.24 30.48
N ASP A 565 -4.24 2.63 30.84
CA ASP A 565 -2.95 3.29 30.99
C ASP A 565 -2.07 2.93 29.79
N PHE A 566 -1.45 3.94 29.18
CA PHE A 566 -0.66 3.77 27.96
C PHE A 566 0.54 2.84 28.19
N LEU A 567 1.30 3.02 29.28
CA LEU A 567 2.51 2.24 29.53
C LEU A 567 2.17 0.76 29.75
N THR A 568 1.07 0.50 30.46
CA THR A 568 0.56 -0.85 30.70
C THR A 568 0.13 -1.54 29.39
N GLU A 569 -0.61 -0.86 28.52
CA GLU A 569 -1.01 -1.45 27.23
C GLU A 569 0.18 -1.62 26.27
N LYS A 570 1.15 -0.69 26.28
CA LYS A 570 2.43 -0.83 25.56
C LYS A 570 3.18 -2.09 26.01
N GLU A 571 3.33 -2.32 27.32
CA GLU A 571 4.02 -3.50 27.85
C GLU A 571 3.31 -4.81 27.46
N LYS A 572 1.98 -4.85 27.56
CA LYS A 572 1.19 -6.00 27.11
C LYS A 572 1.37 -6.31 25.63
N ALA A 573 1.40 -5.27 24.78
CA ALA A 573 1.62 -5.44 23.34
C ALA A 573 3.03 -5.96 23.06
N LEU A 574 4.06 -5.42 23.74
CA LEU A 574 5.43 -5.93 23.62
C LEU A 574 5.52 -7.40 24.04
N LEU A 575 4.89 -7.79 25.14
CA LEU A 575 4.85 -9.18 25.59
C LEU A 575 4.13 -10.09 24.59
N PHE A 576 3.06 -9.62 23.94
CA PHE A 576 2.39 -10.35 22.87
C PHE A 576 3.34 -10.60 21.70
N TYR A 577 3.95 -9.54 21.14
CA TYR A 577 4.83 -9.66 19.99
C TYR A 577 6.10 -10.45 20.30
N GLN A 578 6.65 -10.32 21.51
CA GLN A 578 7.78 -11.14 21.97
C GLN A 578 7.48 -12.63 21.89
N ARG A 579 6.29 -13.04 22.35
CA ARG A 579 5.84 -14.45 22.26
C ARG A 579 5.54 -14.85 20.83
N LEU A 580 4.91 -13.97 20.05
CA LEU A 580 4.58 -14.21 18.65
C LEU A 580 5.82 -14.57 17.83
N ILE A 581 6.94 -13.87 18.04
CA ILE A 581 8.22 -14.13 17.37
C ILE A 581 9.08 -15.17 18.11
N ASN A 582 8.53 -15.95 19.05
CA ASN A 582 9.26 -16.94 19.84
C ASN A 582 10.53 -16.40 20.51
N HIS A 583 10.48 -15.20 21.08
CA HIS A 583 11.60 -14.53 21.75
C HIS A 583 12.84 -14.38 20.85
N PHE A 584 12.65 -14.24 19.54
CA PHE A 584 13.71 -14.00 18.57
C PHE A 584 14.69 -12.93 19.08
N LYS A 585 15.97 -13.30 19.18
CA LYS A 585 17.05 -12.35 19.47
C LYS A 585 18.38 -12.85 18.90
N LEU A 586 19.06 -11.97 18.18
CA LEU A 586 20.43 -12.17 17.72
C LEU A 586 21.41 -11.40 18.62
N SER A 587 22.54 -12.03 18.95
CA SER A 587 23.60 -11.46 19.80
C SER A 587 24.95 -12.16 19.58
N GLY A 588 25.94 -11.89 20.42
CA GLY A 588 27.23 -12.62 20.44
C GLY A 588 28.38 -11.91 19.71
N ILE A 589 28.08 -11.13 18.67
CA ILE A 589 29.07 -10.35 17.91
C ILE A 589 28.90 -8.87 18.25
N THR A 590 29.73 -8.36 19.16
CA THR A 590 29.64 -6.97 19.64
C THR A 590 29.90 -5.96 18.53
N GLY A 591 29.05 -4.93 18.43
CA GLY A 591 29.20 -3.82 17.47
C GLY A 591 28.76 -4.14 16.04
N ASN A 592 28.04 -5.24 15.81
CA ASN A 592 27.54 -5.61 14.49
C ASN A 592 26.16 -4.98 14.22
N GLU A 593 26.15 -3.87 13.49
CA GLU A 593 24.92 -3.12 13.15
C GLU A 593 23.88 -3.96 12.37
N LYS A 594 24.32 -4.91 11.53
CA LYS A 594 23.41 -5.81 10.80
C LYS A 594 22.60 -6.70 11.74
N ILE A 595 23.17 -7.11 12.87
CA ILE A 595 22.46 -7.88 13.91
C ILE A 595 21.37 -7.02 14.56
N ASP A 596 21.70 -5.77 14.90
CA ASP A 596 20.74 -4.83 15.50
C ASP A 596 19.60 -4.52 14.52
N ILE A 597 19.90 -4.32 13.24
CA ILE A 597 18.89 -4.17 12.18
C ILE A 597 17.91 -5.35 12.15
N LEU A 598 18.40 -6.59 12.16
CA LEU A 598 17.54 -7.76 12.09
C LEU A 598 16.72 -7.97 13.37
N ASN A 599 17.25 -7.59 14.54
CA ASN A 599 16.50 -7.59 15.78
C ASN A 599 15.28 -6.66 15.67
N GLU A 600 15.45 -5.41 15.23
CA GLU A 600 14.31 -4.49 15.05
C GLU A 600 13.37 -4.92 13.91
N THR A 601 13.92 -5.46 12.83
CA THR A 601 13.13 -5.96 11.70
C THR A 601 12.18 -7.07 12.11
N ALA A 602 12.62 -7.99 12.99
CA ALA A 602 11.80 -9.11 13.46
C ALA A 602 10.49 -8.64 14.13
N TRP A 603 10.56 -7.60 14.96
CA TRP A 603 9.40 -7.02 15.63
C TRP A 603 8.46 -6.34 14.65
N TRP A 604 8.99 -5.43 13.84
CA TRP A 604 8.18 -4.64 12.92
C TRP A 604 7.57 -5.46 11.80
N TYR A 605 8.29 -6.46 11.28
CA TYR A 605 7.74 -7.32 10.23
C TYR A 605 6.71 -8.31 10.80
N ALA A 606 6.82 -8.72 12.07
CA ALA A 606 5.74 -9.44 12.74
C ALA A 606 4.49 -8.58 12.88
N HIS A 607 4.63 -7.31 13.28
CA HIS A 607 3.53 -6.34 13.27
C HIS A 607 2.89 -6.20 11.89
N ASN A 608 3.69 -5.98 10.84
CA ASN A 608 3.20 -5.81 9.47
C ASN A 608 2.47 -7.07 8.99
N ALA A 609 3.02 -8.26 9.30
CA ALA A 609 2.38 -9.54 8.98
C ALA A 609 1.04 -9.75 9.70
N MET A 610 0.92 -9.31 10.96
CA MET A 610 -0.34 -9.39 11.71
C MET A 610 -1.40 -8.47 11.13
N VAL A 611 -1.06 -7.24 10.72
CA VAL A 611 -2.03 -6.37 10.02
C VAL A 611 -2.48 -7.01 8.71
N HIS A 612 -1.54 -7.47 7.87
CA HIS A 612 -1.87 -8.17 6.62
C HIS A 612 -2.78 -9.40 6.84
N TYR A 613 -2.57 -10.12 7.94
CA TYR A 613 -3.35 -11.30 8.30
C TYR A 613 -4.74 -10.95 8.86
N SER A 614 -4.80 -10.18 9.94
CA SER A 614 -6.02 -10.08 10.76
C SER A 614 -6.86 -8.85 10.45
N MET A 615 -6.27 -7.79 9.89
CA MET A 615 -6.96 -6.56 9.50
C MET A 615 -6.44 -6.11 8.13
N PRO A 616 -6.71 -6.87 7.05
CA PRO A 616 -6.04 -6.69 5.76
C PRO A 616 -6.33 -5.31 5.13
N HIS A 617 -5.37 -4.39 5.26
CA HIS A 617 -5.25 -3.12 4.54
C HIS A 617 -3.82 -2.58 4.71
N GLY A 618 -3.44 -1.63 3.84
CA GLY A 618 -2.15 -0.94 3.87
C GLY A 618 -2.31 0.57 3.92
N LEU A 619 -1.18 1.28 3.92
CA LEU A 619 -1.18 2.74 3.94
C LEU A 619 -1.68 3.31 2.60
N GLU A 620 -1.07 2.89 1.49
CA GLU A 620 -1.52 3.23 0.13
C GLU A 620 -2.65 2.34 -0.38
N GLN A 621 -2.86 1.17 0.25
CA GLN A 621 -3.89 0.21 -0.14
C GLN A 621 -4.97 0.10 0.94
N PRO A 622 -5.81 1.13 1.13
CA PRO A 622 -6.86 1.09 2.14
C PRO A 622 -7.97 0.08 1.79
N GLY A 623 -8.24 -0.11 0.50
CA GLY A 623 -9.13 -1.17 0.02
C GLY A 623 -8.48 -2.55 0.17
N GLY A 624 -9.02 -3.38 1.06
CA GLY A 624 -8.55 -4.73 1.35
C GLY A 624 -9.68 -5.61 1.85
N ALA A 625 -9.79 -5.76 3.18
CA ALA A 625 -10.80 -6.52 3.94
C ALA A 625 -10.81 -8.04 3.70
N ALA A 626 -10.64 -8.47 2.47
CA ALA A 626 -10.55 -9.85 2.07
C ALA A 626 -9.17 -10.46 2.33
N TRP A 627 -9.13 -11.79 2.38
CA TRP A 627 -7.90 -12.54 2.16
C TRP A 627 -7.74 -12.82 0.67
N GLY A 628 -6.63 -12.38 0.09
CA GLY A 628 -6.13 -12.94 -1.16
C GLY A 628 -5.75 -14.40 -0.94
N THR A 629 -6.30 -15.33 -1.72
CA THR A 629 -6.14 -16.77 -1.48
C THR A 629 -4.67 -17.17 -1.46
N ARG A 630 -3.88 -16.67 -2.42
CA ARG A 630 -2.43 -16.91 -2.45
C ARG A 630 -1.68 -16.18 -1.34
N ASP A 631 -2.18 -15.03 -0.90
CA ASP A 631 -1.49 -14.15 0.02
C ASP A 631 -1.58 -14.68 1.45
N VAL A 632 -2.76 -15.14 1.87
CA VAL A 632 -2.92 -15.83 3.15
C VAL A 632 -2.12 -17.14 3.18
N CYS A 633 -2.01 -17.84 2.05
CA CYS A 633 -1.20 -19.04 1.88
C CYS A 633 0.32 -18.79 1.91
N GLN A 634 0.76 -17.55 1.83
CA GLN A 634 2.17 -17.18 1.87
C GLN A 634 2.48 -16.47 3.18
N GLY A 635 2.33 -15.16 3.27
CA GLY A 635 2.79 -14.36 4.42
C GLY A 635 2.36 -14.94 5.77
N PRO A 636 1.05 -15.04 6.06
CA PRO A 636 0.54 -15.58 7.31
C PRO A 636 0.92 -17.04 7.55
N MET A 637 0.67 -17.95 6.58
CA MET A 637 0.99 -19.37 6.74
C MET A 637 2.47 -19.62 6.98
N GLU A 638 3.35 -18.94 6.24
CA GLU A 638 4.80 -19.09 6.34
C GLU A 638 5.35 -18.53 7.67
N PHE A 639 4.80 -17.40 8.14
CA PHE A 639 5.12 -16.81 9.42
C PHE A 639 4.71 -17.73 10.59
N PHE A 640 3.47 -18.22 10.58
CA PHE A 640 2.97 -19.09 11.65
C PHE A 640 3.64 -20.48 11.66
N LEU A 641 4.08 -20.98 10.51
CA LEU A 641 4.94 -22.17 10.44
C LEU A 641 6.32 -21.91 11.06
N ALA A 642 6.94 -20.75 10.79
CA ALA A 642 8.24 -20.39 11.38
C ALA A 642 8.15 -20.19 12.91
N THR A 643 6.96 -19.85 13.41
CA THR A 643 6.71 -19.56 14.84
C THR A 643 5.97 -20.69 15.58
N GLN A 644 5.74 -21.86 14.97
CA GLN A 644 5.07 -23.03 15.57
C GLN A 644 3.61 -22.79 16.01
N ASN A 645 2.94 -21.79 15.46
CA ASN A 645 1.54 -21.51 15.79
C ASN A 645 0.61 -22.45 14.98
N HIS A 646 0.69 -23.75 15.25
CA HIS A 646 -0.04 -24.78 14.47
C HIS A 646 -1.56 -24.69 14.64
N THR A 647 -2.05 -24.26 15.80
CA THR A 647 -3.49 -24.11 16.05
C THR A 647 -4.13 -23.13 15.07
N ILE A 648 -3.55 -21.94 14.90
CA ILE A 648 -4.09 -20.95 13.94
C ILE A 648 -3.88 -21.37 12.49
N LEU A 649 -2.76 -22.02 12.15
CA LEU A 649 -2.56 -22.58 10.81
C LEU A 649 -3.70 -23.52 10.41
N ARG A 650 -4.12 -24.38 11.35
CA ARG A 650 -5.25 -25.28 11.14
C ARG A 650 -6.52 -24.50 10.84
N GLN A 651 -6.85 -23.48 11.65
CA GLN A 651 -8.05 -22.67 11.47
C GLN A 651 -8.04 -21.89 10.14
N ILE A 652 -6.90 -21.34 9.75
CA ILE A 652 -6.71 -20.67 8.46
C ILE A 652 -7.01 -21.64 7.31
N LEU A 653 -6.46 -22.86 7.35
CA LEU A 653 -6.72 -23.88 6.33
C LEU A 653 -8.19 -24.25 6.25
N LEU A 654 -8.86 -24.48 7.38
CA LEU A 654 -10.29 -24.82 7.38
C LEU A 654 -11.13 -23.70 6.78
N ASN A 655 -10.81 -22.43 7.11
CA ASN A 655 -11.48 -21.29 6.52
C ASN A 655 -11.23 -21.22 4.99
N ILE A 656 -9.98 -21.26 4.54
CA ILE A 656 -9.63 -21.27 3.10
C ILE A 656 -10.39 -22.37 2.35
N TYR A 657 -10.36 -23.61 2.86
CA TYR A 657 -11.01 -24.74 2.19
C TYR A 657 -12.54 -24.64 2.18
N SER A 658 -13.15 -23.95 3.15
CA SER A 658 -14.59 -23.66 3.15
C SER A 658 -15.03 -22.70 2.04
N HIS A 659 -14.08 -21.92 1.51
CA HIS A 659 -14.28 -20.97 0.40
C HIS A 659 -13.93 -21.57 -0.98
N GLN A 660 -13.66 -22.88 -1.09
CA GLN A 660 -13.53 -23.51 -2.40
C GLN A 660 -14.89 -23.50 -3.12
N SER A 661 -14.91 -23.20 -4.42
CA SER A 661 -16.11 -23.31 -5.24
C SER A 661 -16.33 -24.77 -5.66
N TYR A 662 -17.55 -25.26 -5.53
CA TYR A 662 -17.96 -26.59 -6.00
C TYR A 662 -18.08 -26.63 -7.53
N GLU A 663 -18.54 -25.54 -8.15
CA GLU A 663 -18.72 -25.43 -9.61
C GLU A 663 -17.38 -25.42 -10.35
N THR A 664 -16.52 -24.46 -10.01
CA THR A 664 -15.20 -24.30 -10.66
C THR A 664 -14.17 -25.29 -10.12
N LYS A 665 -14.37 -25.79 -8.89
CA LYS A 665 -13.43 -26.65 -8.13
C LYS A 665 -12.12 -25.93 -7.76
N GLU A 666 -12.07 -24.62 -7.92
CA GLU A 666 -10.95 -23.74 -7.61
C GLU A 666 -11.31 -22.82 -6.43
N TRP A 667 -10.38 -21.95 -6.04
CA TRP A 667 -10.60 -20.89 -5.08
C TRP A 667 -10.70 -19.54 -5.81
N PRO A 668 -11.51 -18.59 -5.30
CA PRO A 668 -11.52 -17.25 -5.86
C PRO A 668 -10.17 -16.54 -5.64
N GLN A 669 -9.89 -15.49 -6.42
CA GLN A 669 -8.67 -14.67 -6.25
C GLN A 669 -8.52 -14.16 -4.81
N TRP A 670 -9.64 -13.70 -4.24
CA TRP A 670 -9.79 -13.28 -2.85
C TRP A 670 -11.21 -13.59 -2.36
N PHE A 671 -11.37 -13.70 -1.05
CA PHE A 671 -12.66 -13.90 -0.38
C PHE A 671 -12.69 -13.16 0.96
N MET A 672 -13.87 -12.71 1.39
CA MET A 672 -14.08 -12.22 2.74
C MET A 672 -14.04 -13.41 3.71
N PHE A 673 -13.12 -13.37 4.68
CA PHE A 673 -12.94 -14.44 5.67
C PHE A 673 -13.89 -14.32 6.88
N ASP A 674 -14.76 -13.31 6.85
CA ASP A 674 -15.71 -12.98 7.90
C ASP A 674 -17.14 -13.44 7.51
N LYS A 675 -18.20 -12.83 8.04
CA LYS A 675 -19.58 -13.27 7.73
C LYS A 675 -20.10 -12.81 6.36
N TYR A 676 -19.38 -11.94 5.65
CA TYR A 676 -19.80 -11.47 4.34
C TYR A 676 -19.50 -12.51 3.26
N SER A 677 -20.49 -12.86 2.43
CA SER A 677 -20.30 -13.77 1.28
C SER A 677 -19.92 -12.98 0.02
N MET A 678 -18.70 -12.44 -0.01
CA MET A 678 -18.15 -11.68 -1.14
C MET A 678 -16.79 -12.23 -1.55
N ASN A 679 -16.59 -12.39 -2.86
CA ASN A 679 -15.36 -12.89 -3.45
C ASN A 679 -15.17 -12.33 -4.88
N ALA A 680 -14.00 -12.58 -5.47
CA ALA A 680 -13.63 -12.08 -6.80
C ALA A 680 -14.28 -12.82 -7.99
N GLY A 681 -14.91 -13.98 -7.76
CA GLY A 681 -15.31 -14.90 -8.83
C GLY A 681 -14.12 -15.63 -9.47
N GLU A 682 -13.55 -15.07 -10.53
CA GLU A 682 -12.42 -15.65 -11.26
C GLU A 682 -11.09 -15.56 -10.47
N CYS A 683 -10.09 -16.37 -10.85
CA CYS A 683 -8.77 -16.39 -10.24
C CYS A 683 -7.65 -16.58 -11.25
N HIS A 684 -6.42 -16.31 -10.81
CA HIS A 684 -5.22 -16.65 -11.57
C HIS A 684 -4.95 -18.16 -11.54
N GLY A 685 -4.26 -18.65 -12.56
CA GLY A 685 -4.01 -20.07 -12.75
C GLY A 685 -3.12 -20.71 -11.68
N ASP A 686 -2.38 -19.92 -10.92
CA ASP A 686 -1.53 -20.39 -9.82
C ASP A 686 -2.29 -20.60 -8.49
N VAL A 687 -3.44 -19.93 -8.32
CA VAL A 687 -4.18 -19.84 -7.05
C VAL A 687 -4.53 -21.23 -6.49
N ILE A 688 -4.93 -22.16 -7.35
CA ILE A 688 -5.30 -23.53 -6.96
C ILE A 688 -4.17 -24.31 -6.27
N PHE A 689 -2.90 -24.01 -6.57
CA PHE A 689 -1.76 -24.74 -6.01
C PHE A 689 -1.42 -24.31 -4.58
N TRP A 690 -1.81 -23.11 -4.16
CA TRP A 690 -1.41 -22.56 -2.87
C TRP A 690 -2.10 -23.23 -1.68
N PRO A 691 -3.44 -23.39 -1.63
CA PRO A 691 -4.10 -24.16 -0.57
C PRO A 691 -3.60 -25.60 -0.49
N LEU A 692 -3.40 -26.23 -1.66
CA LEU A 692 -2.87 -27.58 -1.80
C LEU A 692 -1.46 -27.74 -1.22
N LYS A 693 -0.57 -26.77 -1.49
CA LYS A 693 0.78 -26.74 -0.91
C LYS A 693 0.70 -26.53 0.60
N CYS A 694 -0.11 -25.58 1.06
CA CYS A 694 -0.23 -25.20 2.46
C CYS A 694 -0.73 -26.34 3.36
N VAL A 695 -1.72 -27.12 2.91
CA VAL A 695 -2.17 -28.28 3.69
C VAL A 695 -1.08 -29.35 3.79
N ALA A 696 -0.29 -29.56 2.73
CA ALA A 696 0.85 -30.48 2.77
C ALA A 696 1.92 -29.99 3.75
N ASP A 697 2.32 -28.73 3.66
CA ASP A 697 3.29 -28.11 4.56
C ASP A 697 2.83 -28.18 6.02
N TYR A 698 1.54 -27.94 6.29
CA TYR A 698 0.95 -28.06 7.62
C TYR A 698 1.02 -29.50 8.16
N ILE A 699 0.64 -30.51 7.36
CA ILE A 699 0.68 -31.92 7.79
C ILE A 699 2.13 -32.35 8.07
N LEU A 700 3.08 -31.93 7.25
CA LEU A 700 4.49 -32.25 7.44
C LEU A 700 5.09 -31.58 8.69
N ALA A 701 4.68 -30.34 8.97
CA ALA A 701 5.14 -29.58 10.13
C ALA A 701 4.50 -30.03 11.45
N SER A 702 3.18 -30.26 11.46
CA SER A 702 2.40 -30.54 12.68
C SER A 702 2.20 -32.03 12.96
N GLY A 703 2.18 -32.86 11.92
CA GLY A 703 1.77 -34.26 12.01
C GLY A 703 0.25 -34.47 12.10
N ASP A 704 -0.57 -33.40 12.11
CA ASP A 704 -2.03 -33.48 12.17
C ASP A 704 -2.61 -33.95 10.84
N LYS A 705 -2.77 -35.26 10.73
CA LYS A 705 -3.44 -35.94 9.61
C LYS A 705 -4.96 -35.90 9.73
N ASP A 706 -5.51 -35.60 10.92
CA ASP A 706 -6.94 -35.59 11.15
C ASP A 706 -7.63 -34.40 10.48
N ILE A 707 -6.88 -33.34 10.15
CA ILE A 707 -7.38 -32.22 9.31
C ILE A 707 -8.01 -32.71 7.99
N LEU A 708 -7.52 -33.81 7.40
CA LEU A 708 -8.05 -34.36 6.15
C LEU A 708 -9.50 -34.87 6.29
N LYS A 709 -9.94 -35.18 7.51
CA LYS A 709 -11.28 -35.69 7.83
C LYS A 709 -12.28 -34.59 8.15
N GLU A 710 -11.81 -33.34 8.32
CA GLU A 710 -12.68 -32.21 8.66
C GLU A 710 -13.70 -31.97 7.57
N ILE A 711 -14.97 -31.87 7.98
CA ILE A 711 -16.11 -31.74 7.07
C ILE A 711 -16.37 -30.26 6.84
N LEU A 712 -16.19 -29.81 5.61
CA LEU A 712 -16.26 -28.39 5.22
C LEU A 712 -17.32 -28.18 4.12
N PRO A 713 -17.97 -27.01 4.09
CA PRO A 713 -18.83 -26.61 2.98
C PRO A 713 -18.02 -26.12 1.77
N TYR A 714 -18.70 -25.91 0.66
CA TYR A 714 -18.21 -25.12 -0.48
C TYR A 714 -18.90 -23.75 -0.51
N GLU A 715 -18.22 -22.73 -1.02
CA GLU A 715 -18.68 -21.33 -1.06
C GLU A 715 -20.03 -21.18 -1.77
N ASP A 716 -20.14 -21.71 -2.99
CA ASP A 716 -21.30 -21.65 -3.88
C ASP A 716 -22.34 -22.76 -3.62
N ALA A 717 -22.02 -23.71 -2.73
CA ALA A 717 -22.87 -24.85 -2.40
C ALA A 717 -22.79 -25.22 -0.91
N PRO A 718 -23.17 -24.33 0.03
CA PRO A 718 -22.91 -24.50 1.46
C PRO A 718 -23.62 -25.70 2.12
N LYS A 719 -24.64 -26.26 1.45
CA LYS A 719 -25.32 -27.50 1.89
C LYS A 719 -24.57 -28.78 1.51
N LYS A 720 -23.65 -28.70 0.55
CA LYS A 720 -22.76 -29.82 0.20
C LYS A 720 -21.56 -29.73 1.11
N GLN A 721 -21.41 -30.72 1.98
CA GLN A 721 -20.31 -30.78 2.92
C GLN A 721 -19.52 -32.06 2.69
N GLN A 722 -18.21 -31.95 2.57
CA GLN A 722 -17.32 -33.07 2.34
C GLN A 722 -16.05 -32.92 3.18
N SER A 723 -15.31 -34.00 3.36
CA SER A 723 -14.02 -33.95 4.04
C SER A 723 -13.03 -33.09 3.26
N LEU A 724 -12.09 -32.42 3.93
CA LEU A 724 -11.02 -31.67 3.28
C LEU A 724 -10.25 -32.51 2.23
N LEU A 725 -10.11 -33.82 2.45
CA LEU A 725 -9.56 -34.74 1.46
C LEU A 725 -10.33 -34.77 0.12
N GLU A 726 -11.67 -34.66 0.15
CA GLU A 726 -12.50 -34.58 -1.05
C GLU A 726 -12.33 -33.24 -1.76
N HIS A 727 -12.15 -32.15 -1.02
CA HIS A 727 -11.79 -30.84 -1.59
C HIS A 727 -10.47 -30.90 -2.36
N ILE A 728 -9.45 -31.61 -1.81
CA ILE A 728 -8.19 -31.89 -2.50
C ILE A 728 -8.43 -32.71 -3.78
N ARG A 729 -9.24 -33.77 -3.72
CA ARG A 729 -9.60 -34.59 -4.90
C ARG A 729 -10.32 -33.77 -5.96
N LEU A 730 -11.17 -32.83 -5.55
CA LEU A 730 -11.93 -31.98 -6.46
C LEU A 730 -11.03 -30.97 -7.18
N ALA A 731 -10.09 -30.34 -6.46
CA ALA A 731 -9.08 -29.48 -7.05
C ALA A 731 -8.19 -30.26 -8.04
N LEU A 732 -7.74 -31.45 -7.66
CA LEU A 732 -6.97 -32.34 -8.56
C LEU A 732 -7.76 -32.70 -9.82
N LYS A 733 -9.05 -32.97 -9.67
CA LYS A 733 -9.96 -33.26 -10.79
C LYS A 733 -10.02 -32.07 -11.77
N ASN A 734 -10.10 -30.83 -11.28
CA ASN A 734 -10.04 -29.65 -12.14
C ASN A 734 -8.71 -29.57 -12.91
N LEU A 735 -7.57 -29.72 -12.23
CA LEU A 735 -6.25 -29.68 -12.89
C LEU A 735 -6.20 -30.64 -14.09
N LYS A 736 -6.69 -31.88 -13.89
CA LYS A 736 -6.74 -32.94 -14.91
C LYS A 736 -7.71 -32.64 -16.06
N GLU A 737 -8.86 -32.03 -15.76
CA GLU A 737 -9.91 -31.79 -16.74
C GLU A 737 -9.69 -30.51 -17.56
N THR A 738 -9.06 -29.48 -17.00
CA THR A 738 -9.05 -28.12 -17.59
C THR A 738 -7.67 -27.51 -17.76
N ARG A 739 -6.65 -27.97 -17.03
CA ARG A 739 -5.36 -27.26 -16.94
C ARG A 739 -4.20 -27.95 -17.65
N PHE A 740 -4.17 -29.28 -17.73
CA PHE A 740 -3.08 -29.96 -18.44
C PHE A 740 -3.19 -29.82 -19.95
N VAL A 741 -2.08 -29.46 -20.60
CA VAL A 741 -1.97 -29.42 -22.06
C VAL A 741 -1.72 -30.84 -22.56
N LYS A 742 -2.81 -31.57 -22.88
CA LYS A 742 -2.76 -33.00 -23.26
C LYS A 742 -2.03 -33.81 -22.16
N ASP A 743 -1.31 -34.86 -22.54
CA ASP A 743 -0.53 -35.69 -21.62
C ASP A 743 0.92 -35.21 -21.44
N THR A 744 1.22 -33.94 -21.74
CA THR A 744 2.60 -33.43 -21.78
C THR A 744 3.19 -33.10 -20.42
N GLY A 745 2.37 -32.91 -19.39
CA GLY A 745 2.79 -32.38 -18.08
C GLY A 745 2.89 -30.84 -18.02
N LEU A 746 2.65 -30.13 -19.13
CA LEU A 746 2.52 -28.67 -19.16
C LEU A 746 1.14 -28.23 -18.62
N ILE A 747 1.10 -27.05 -18.00
CA ILE A 747 -0.10 -26.50 -17.32
C ILE A 747 -0.42 -25.15 -17.93
N THR A 748 -1.65 -24.97 -18.40
CA THR A 748 -2.13 -23.71 -19.01
C THR A 748 -2.00 -22.53 -18.05
N TYR A 749 -1.71 -21.36 -18.61
CA TYR A 749 -1.55 -20.12 -17.86
C TYR A 749 -2.86 -19.67 -17.21
N ALA A 750 -4.00 -19.97 -17.85
CA ALA A 750 -5.34 -19.58 -17.40
C ALA A 750 -5.38 -18.07 -17.09
N GLY A 751 -5.90 -17.65 -15.93
CA GLY A 751 -6.03 -16.24 -15.57
C GLY A 751 -4.70 -15.50 -15.33
N GLY A 752 -3.57 -16.19 -15.22
CA GLY A 752 -2.27 -15.60 -14.88
C GLY A 752 -1.44 -16.47 -13.95
N ASP A 753 -0.29 -15.96 -13.50
CA ASP A 753 0.49 -16.52 -12.39
C ASP A 753 0.63 -15.50 -11.25
N TRP A 754 1.67 -15.64 -10.41
CA TRP A 754 1.92 -14.78 -9.25
C TRP A 754 2.08 -13.30 -9.62
N ASP A 755 2.63 -12.98 -10.80
CA ASP A 755 2.74 -11.60 -11.24
C ASP A 755 1.39 -11.14 -11.75
N ASP A 756 0.66 -10.41 -10.90
CA ASP A 756 -0.70 -10.05 -11.24
C ASP A 756 -0.77 -9.10 -12.46
N THR A 757 0.36 -8.48 -12.87
CA THR A 757 0.40 -7.54 -14.00
C THR A 757 0.50 -8.24 -15.35
N LEU A 758 0.98 -9.48 -15.37
CA LEU A 758 1.18 -10.30 -16.57
C LEU A 758 -0.07 -11.12 -16.95
N GLN A 759 -1.26 -10.69 -16.54
CA GLN A 759 -2.51 -11.30 -17.00
C GLN A 759 -2.56 -11.35 -18.54
N PRO A 760 -2.96 -12.47 -19.15
CA PRO A 760 -3.01 -12.59 -20.60
C PRO A 760 -4.04 -11.62 -21.20
N ALA A 761 -3.66 -10.95 -22.28
CA ALA A 761 -4.51 -9.94 -22.94
C ALA A 761 -5.71 -10.55 -23.70
N SER A 762 -5.70 -11.86 -23.98
CA SER A 762 -6.76 -12.56 -24.72
C SER A 762 -7.07 -13.95 -24.16
N GLU A 763 -8.28 -14.46 -24.45
CA GLU A 763 -8.69 -15.83 -24.09
C GLU A 763 -7.82 -16.91 -24.76
N GLU A 764 -7.29 -16.62 -25.95
CA GLU A 764 -6.36 -17.52 -26.64
C GLU A 764 -5.06 -17.69 -25.86
N LEU A 765 -4.50 -16.59 -25.35
CA LEU A 765 -3.28 -16.62 -24.53
C LEU A 765 -3.49 -17.36 -23.20
N LYS A 766 -4.69 -17.29 -22.59
CA LYS A 766 -5.03 -18.08 -21.39
C LYS A 766 -4.81 -19.58 -21.59
N VAL A 767 -5.13 -20.08 -22.78
CA VAL A 767 -5.05 -21.52 -23.11
C VAL A 767 -3.69 -21.90 -23.70
N LYS A 768 -3.09 -21.04 -24.52
CA LYS A 768 -1.84 -21.34 -25.24
C LYS A 768 -0.59 -21.10 -24.40
N LEU A 769 -0.59 -20.14 -23.48
CA LEU A 769 0.59 -19.88 -22.66
C LEU A 769 0.73 -20.91 -21.55
N VAL A 770 1.99 -21.17 -21.20
CA VAL A 770 2.41 -21.95 -20.03
C VAL A 770 3.48 -21.14 -19.31
N SER A 771 3.26 -20.85 -18.03
CA SER A 771 4.29 -20.24 -17.18
C SER A 771 5.20 -21.32 -16.62
N SER A 772 6.50 -21.22 -16.90
CA SER A 772 7.48 -22.17 -16.35
C SER A 772 7.54 -22.12 -14.82
N TRP A 773 7.20 -20.97 -14.23
CA TRP A 773 7.09 -20.85 -12.78
C TRP A 773 5.90 -21.63 -12.22
N THR A 774 4.73 -21.57 -12.86
CA THR A 774 3.54 -22.34 -12.44
C THR A 774 3.80 -23.83 -12.54
N VAL A 775 4.50 -24.29 -13.58
CA VAL A 775 4.92 -25.70 -13.72
C VAL A 775 5.87 -26.10 -12.58
N ALA A 776 6.84 -25.26 -12.23
CA ALA A 776 7.74 -25.52 -11.09
C ALA A 776 7.00 -25.51 -9.73
N LEU A 777 6.01 -24.63 -9.54
CA LEU A 777 5.15 -24.61 -8.36
C LEU A 777 4.30 -25.89 -8.28
N ALA A 778 3.70 -26.33 -9.38
CA ALA A 778 2.92 -27.56 -9.44
C ALA A 778 3.77 -28.78 -9.04
N TYR A 779 5.01 -28.88 -9.54
CA TYR A 779 5.95 -29.92 -9.12
C TYR A 779 6.20 -29.90 -7.60
N GLN A 780 6.44 -28.70 -7.04
CA GLN A 780 6.64 -28.52 -5.60
C GLN A 780 5.42 -29.01 -4.81
N THR A 781 4.23 -28.59 -5.22
CA THR A 781 2.95 -28.94 -4.58
C THR A 781 2.66 -30.44 -4.64
N PHE A 782 2.82 -31.08 -5.81
CA PHE A 782 2.58 -32.50 -5.97
C PHE A 782 3.58 -33.35 -5.17
N THR A 783 4.85 -32.94 -5.11
CA THR A 783 5.87 -33.62 -4.29
C THR A 783 5.56 -33.52 -2.80
N ALA A 784 5.12 -32.34 -2.34
CA ALA A 784 4.71 -32.13 -0.96
C ALA A 784 3.49 -32.98 -0.59
N LEU A 785 2.46 -33.01 -1.45
CA LEU A 785 1.25 -33.81 -1.24
C LEU A 785 1.52 -35.32 -1.28
N ASN A 786 2.34 -35.79 -2.21
CA ASN A 786 2.80 -37.19 -2.23
C ASN A 786 3.41 -37.56 -0.86
N THR A 787 4.30 -36.72 -0.33
CA THR A 787 4.95 -36.97 0.96
C THR A 787 3.96 -36.93 2.13
N ALA A 788 3.11 -35.90 2.19
CA ALA A 788 2.16 -35.70 3.28
C ALA A 788 1.09 -36.80 3.35
N LEU A 789 0.67 -37.33 2.20
CA LEU A 789 -0.43 -38.29 2.08
C LEU A 789 0.03 -39.76 2.04
N LYS A 790 1.33 -40.03 1.92
CA LYS A 790 1.87 -41.38 1.68
C LYS A 790 1.34 -42.46 2.63
N ASP A 791 1.24 -42.12 3.91
CA ASP A 791 0.85 -43.09 4.95
C ASP A 791 -0.66 -43.17 5.15
N THR A 792 -1.43 -42.18 4.69
CA THR A 792 -2.88 -42.06 4.94
C THR A 792 -3.71 -42.38 3.70
N GLU A 793 -3.30 -41.86 2.55
CA GLU A 793 -3.99 -41.97 1.27
C GLU A 793 -3.01 -42.41 0.17
N PRO A 794 -2.47 -43.64 0.25
CA PRO A 794 -1.36 -44.09 -0.59
C PRO A 794 -1.68 -44.07 -2.09
N ALA A 795 -2.94 -44.34 -2.48
CA ALA A 795 -3.37 -44.27 -3.87
C ALA A 795 -3.32 -42.84 -4.44
N LEU A 796 -3.78 -41.86 -3.67
CA LEU A 796 -3.75 -40.45 -4.05
C LEU A 796 -2.32 -39.90 -4.02
N ALA A 797 -1.52 -40.30 -3.03
CA ALA A 797 -0.09 -39.98 -2.98
C ALA A 797 0.65 -40.49 -4.23
N GLN A 798 0.35 -41.72 -4.66
CA GLN A 798 0.91 -42.30 -5.89
C GLN A 798 0.46 -41.54 -7.14
N GLU A 799 -0.77 -41.04 -7.20
CA GLU A 799 -1.23 -40.19 -8.29
C GLU A 799 -0.44 -38.87 -8.36
N PHE A 800 -0.23 -38.20 -7.23
CA PHE A 800 0.63 -37.02 -7.18
C PHE A 800 2.10 -37.33 -7.54
N SER A 801 2.59 -38.51 -7.16
CA SER A 801 3.93 -38.98 -7.58
C SER A 801 4.05 -39.06 -9.11
N ILE A 802 3.06 -39.67 -9.78
CA ILE A 802 3.02 -39.76 -11.25
C ILE A 802 2.97 -38.36 -11.88
N LEU A 803 2.09 -37.48 -11.39
CA LEU A 803 1.96 -36.12 -11.90
C LEU A 803 3.25 -35.31 -11.71
N SER A 804 3.91 -35.44 -10.55
CA SER A 804 5.20 -34.79 -10.32
C SER A 804 6.28 -35.25 -11.31
N GLY A 805 6.29 -36.54 -11.67
CA GLY A 805 7.16 -37.08 -12.73
C GLY A 805 6.88 -36.46 -14.10
N MET A 806 5.61 -36.44 -14.51
CA MET A 806 5.20 -35.85 -15.80
C MET A 806 5.57 -34.36 -15.89
N VAL A 807 5.28 -33.58 -14.85
CA VAL A 807 5.60 -32.15 -14.78
C VAL A 807 7.11 -31.93 -14.81
N LYS A 808 7.88 -32.76 -14.11
CA LYS A 808 9.35 -32.70 -14.12
C LYS A 808 9.92 -32.96 -15.52
N ASP A 809 9.41 -33.98 -16.21
CA ASP A 809 9.85 -34.33 -17.57
C ASP A 809 9.52 -33.20 -18.55
N ALA A 810 8.32 -32.61 -18.46
CA ALA A 810 7.93 -31.45 -19.25
C ALA A 810 8.86 -30.25 -19.01
N PHE A 811 9.14 -29.96 -17.74
CA PHE A 811 10.01 -28.86 -17.36
C PHE A 811 11.42 -29.03 -17.92
N CYS A 812 12.03 -30.20 -17.72
CA CYS A 812 13.41 -30.45 -18.11
C CYS A 812 13.59 -30.55 -19.63
N ASN A 813 12.63 -31.15 -20.35
CA ASN A 813 12.81 -31.47 -21.77
C ASN A 813 12.18 -30.44 -22.71
N ILE A 814 11.25 -29.60 -22.24
CA ILE A 814 10.52 -28.63 -23.08
C ILE A 814 10.81 -27.19 -22.63
N LEU A 815 10.70 -26.89 -21.34
CA LEU A 815 10.79 -25.51 -20.84
C LEU A 815 12.22 -25.00 -20.68
N ILE A 816 13.20 -25.90 -20.63
CA ILE A 816 14.61 -25.58 -20.68
C ILE A 816 15.09 -25.73 -22.13
N LYS A 817 15.58 -24.63 -22.70
CA LYS A 817 16.21 -24.61 -24.01
C LYS A 817 17.59 -23.96 -23.87
N ASP A 818 18.60 -24.56 -24.49
CA ASP A 818 19.99 -24.06 -24.44
C ASP A 818 20.48 -23.78 -23.00
N HIS A 819 20.01 -24.59 -22.06
CA HIS A 819 20.25 -24.48 -20.61
C HIS A 819 19.70 -23.23 -19.91
N ILE A 820 18.79 -22.51 -20.55
CA ILE A 820 18.04 -21.40 -19.98
C ILE A 820 16.58 -21.83 -19.81
N ILE A 821 16.00 -21.57 -18.65
CA ILE A 821 14.58 -21.78 -18.41
C ILE A 821 13.83 -20.61 -19.05
N ALA A 822 12.95 -20.87 -20.01
CA ALA A 822 12.11 -19.82 -20.58
C ALA A 822 11.13 -19.27 -19.54
N GLY A 823 10.82 -17.97 -19.58
CA GLY A 823 9.78 -17.40 -18.73
C GLY A 823 8.39 -17.99 -19.03
N PHE A 824 8.08 -18.10 -20.32
CA PHE A 824 6.84 -18.71 -20.82
C PHE A 824 7.09 -19.61 -22.03
N LEU A 825 6.13 -20.51 -22.27
CA LEU A 825 6.03 -21.29 -23.50
C LEU A 825 4.67 -21.01 -24.14
N GLU A 826 4.65 -20.58 -25.39
CA GLU A 826 3.43 -20.53 -26.20
C GLU A 826 3.27 -21.86 -26.95
N CYS A 827 2.14 -22.52 -26.71
CA CYS A 827 1.79 -23.82 -27.28
C CYS A 827 0.90 -23.66 -28.53
N GLY A 828 1.46 -23.96 -29.70
CA GLY A 828 0.73 -24.10 -30.96
C GLY A 828 1.06 -25.41 -31.67
N ASP A 829 1.14 -25.39 -33.00
CA ASP A 829 1.67 -26.53 -33.79
C ASP A 829 3.16 -26.79 -33.48
N THR A 830 3.87 -25.75 -33.05
CA THR A 830 5.22 -25.80 -32.50
C THR A 830 5.27 -25.07 -31.16
N TYR A 831 6.34 -25.30 -30.40
CA TYR A 831 6.60 -24.58 -29.16
C TYR A 831 7.45 -23.34 -29.41
N ARG A 832 6.99 -22.21 -28.86
CA ARG A 832 7.73 -20.96 -28.87
C ARG A 832 8.07 -20.53 -27.45
N HIS A 833 9.36 -20.41 -27.16
CA HIS A 833 9.86 -19.93 -25.88
C HIS A 833 9.82 -18.40 -25.85
N MET A 834 9.23 -17.84 -24.81
CA MET A 834 9.13 -16.39 -24.57
C MET A 834 9.84 -16.03 -23.26
N LEU A 835 10.30 -14.78 -23.15
CA LEU A 835 11.17 -14.34 -22.04
C LEU A 835 12.37 -15.30 -21.93
N HIS A 836 13.01 -15.48 -23.09
CA HIS A 836 14.10 -16.40 -23.35
C HIS A 836 15.03 -15.76 -24.39
N PRO A 837 16.34 -16.04 -24.43
CA PRO A 837 17.25 -15.50 -25.45
C PRO A 837 16.92 -15.83 -26.93
N ALA A 838 15.86 -16.60 -27.17
CA ALA A 838 15.38 -16.94 -28.51
C ALA A 838 14.07 -16.20 -28.86
N ASP A 839 13.62 -15.30 -27.98
CA ASP A 839 12.40 -14.51 -28.15
C ASP A 839 12.70 -13.17 -28.81
N ASP A 840 12.61 -13.13 -30.13
CA ASP A 840 12.86 -11.92 -30.91
C ASP A 840 11.68 -10.93 -30.91
N THR A 841 10.62 -11.15 -30.11
CA THR A 841 9.40 -10.33 -30.15
C THR A 841 9.18 -9.48 -28.93
N THR A 842 9.47 -9.98 -27.73
CA THR A 842 9.26 -9.19 -26.51
C THR A 842 10.44 -8.28 -26.19
N GLY A 843 11.65 -8.62 -26.67
CA GLY A 843 12.89 -7.96 -26.25
C GLY A 843 13.31 -8.31 -24.81
N ILE A 844 12.59 -9.22 -24.15
CA ILE A 844 12.86 -9.70 -22.80
C ILE A 844 13.43 -11.11 -22.91
N HIS A 845 14.55 -11.38 -22.25
CA HIS A 845 15.29 -12.63 -22.45
C HIS A 845 15.34 -13.51 -21.20
N TYR A 846 15.09 -12.96 -20.02
CA TYR A 846 15.21 -13.69 -18.77
C TYR A 846 14.07 -13.35 -17.80
N ARG A 847 13.58 -14.38 -17.07
CA ARG A 847 12.59 -14.21 -16.00
C ARG A 847 13.10 -14.84 -14.71
N LEU A 848 13.06 -14.09 -13.62
CA LEU A 848 13.56 -14.51 -12.30
C LEU A 848 12.81 -15.71 -11.72
N LEU A 849 11.48 -15.67 -11.82
CA LEU A 849 10.56 -16.55 -11.11
C LEU A 849 10.83 -18.05 -11.37
N PRO A 850 10.88 -18.53 -12.62
CA PRO A 850 11.14 -19.95 -12.88
C PRO A 850 12.50 -20.42 -12.35
N MET A 851 13.51 -19.55 -12.40
CA MET A 851 14.86 -19.86 -11.92
C MET A 851 14.89 -20.04 -10.40
N THR A 852 14.25 -19.16 -9.63
CA THR A 852 14.21 -19.29 -8.17
C THR A 852 13.31 -20.43 -7.73
N ARG A 853 12.10 -20.56 -8.29
CA ARG A 853 11.14 -21.61 -7.91
C ARG A 853 11.68 -23.01 -8.20
N SER A 854 12.36 -23.22 -9.33
CA SER A 854 12.94 -24.53 -9.66
C SER A 854 14.06 -24.95 -8.69
N ILE A 855 14.83 -23.99 -8.15
CA ILE A 855 15.82 -24.24 -7.10
C ILE A 855 15.12 -24.59 -5.78
N ILE A 856 14.17 -23.76 -5.35
CA ILE A 856 13.40 -23.93 -4.10
C ILE A 856 12.73 -25.31 -4.07
N ALA A 857 12.11 -25.69 -5.19
CA ALA A 857 11.37 -26.94 -5.34
C ALA A 857 12.25 -28.19 -5.47
N GLU A 858 13.59 -28.04 -5.53
CA GLU A 858 14.51 -29.15 -5.87
C GLU A 858 14.20 -29.80 -7.23
N LEU A 859 13.71 -29.00 -8.18
CA LEU A 859 13.38 -29.43 -9.54
C LEU A 859 14.59 -29.30 -10.47
N ALA A 860 15.29 -28.16 -10.42
CA ALA A 860 16.54 -27.98 -11.14
C ALA A 860 17.61 -28.88 -10.52
N ASP A 861 18.39 -29.57 -11.35
CA ASP A 861 19.56 -30.30 -10.85
C ASP A 861 20.69 -29.32 -10.45
N LYS A 862 21.77 -29.88 -9.90
CA LYS A 862 22.91 -29.09 -9.42
C LYS A 862 23.61 -28.26 -10.50
N GLU A 863 23.63 -28.73 -11.74
CA GLU A 863 24.31 -28.00 -12.83
C GLU A 863 23.40 -26.91 -13.39
N GLN A 864 22.10 -27.20 -13.56
CA GLN A 864 21.12 -26.21 -13.96
C GLN A 864 20.96 -25.11 -12.89
N SER A 865 21.00 -25.44 -11.60
CA SER A 865 20.89 -24.42 -10.54
C SER A 865 22.06 -23.44 -10.53
N LYS A 866 23.29 -23.90 -10.78
CA LYS A 866 24.45 -23.01 -10.98
C LYS A 866 24.26 -22.07 -12.18
N LYS A 867 23.73 -22.59 -13.29
CA LYS A 867 23.43 -21.77 -14.47
C LYS A 867 22.36 -20.73 -14.17
N ASN A 868 21.28 -21.11 -13.49
CA ASN A 868 20.24 -20.19 -13.03
C ASN A 868 20.83 -19.03 -12.21
N VAL A 869 21.67 -19.34 -11.21
CA VAL A 869 22.34 -18.30 -10.39
C VAL A 869 23.23 -17.40 -11.24
N SER A 870 24.01 -17.97 -12.15
CA SER A 870 24.87 -17.20 -13.07
C SER A 870 24.04 -16.23 -13.92
N VAL A 871 22.91 -16.68 -14.46
CA VAL A 871 22.00 -15.82 -15.26
C VAL A 871 21.41 -14.71 -14.41
N ILE A 872 20.94 -15.02 -13.20
CA ILE A 872 20.41 -14.01 -12.27
C ILE A 872 21.47 -12.97 -11.95
N GLN A 873 22.67 -13.40 -11.54
CA GLN A 873 23.75 -12.49 -11.16
C GLN A 873 24.21 -11.60 -12.32
N GLN A 874 24.26 -12.15 -13.54
CA GLN A 874 24.73 -11.41 -14.71
C GLN A 874 23.67 -10.47 -15.29
N ASN A 875 22.39 -10.83 -15.26
CA ASN A 875 21.36 -10.14 -16.04
C ASN A 875 20.27 -9.48 -15.19
N LEU A 876 20.01 -9.96 -13.97
CA LEU A 876 18.86 -9.53 -13.16
C LEU A 876 19.25 -8.85 -11.85
N LYS A 877 20.48 -9.07 -11.37
CA LYS A 877 20.95 -8.49 -10.10
C LYS A 877 21.42 -7.05 -10.29
N CYS A 878 20.89 -6.18 -9.45
CA CYS A 878 21.19 -4.75 -9.33
C CYS A 878 21.55 -4.40 -7.88
N PRO A 879 22.05 -3.19 -7.60
CA PRO A 879 22.39 -2.78 -6.23
C PRO A 879 21.22 -2.84 -5.24
N ASP A 880 20.00 -2.59 -5.73
CA ASP A 880 18.76 -2.53 -4.94
C ASP A 880 17.97 -3.84 -4.92
N GLY A 881 18.50 -4.93 -5.50
CA GLY A 881 17.86 -6.24 -5.47
C GLY A 881 17.95 -7.00 -6.79
N VAL A 882 17.21 -8.11 -6.88
CA VAL A 882 17.09 -8.86 -8.14
C VAL A 882 15.78 -8.47 -8.82
N ARG A 883 15.85 -8.24 -10.13
CA ARG A 883 14.70 -7.85 -10.95
C ARG A 883 13.98 -9.06 -11.54
N LEU A 884 12.67 -8.92 -11.72
CA LEU A 884 11.76 -9.93 -12.25
C LEU A 884 12.12 -10.33 -13.68
N MET A 885 12.60 -9.37 -14.48
CA MET A 885 12.97 -9.50 -15.88
C MET A 885 14.21 -8.63 -16.19
N ASP A 886 14.89 -8.91 -17.30
CA ASP A 886 16.08 -8.19 -17.76
C ASP A 886 15.77 -6.94 -18.59
N GLN A 887 14.51 -6.75 -18.96
CA GLN A 887 13.95 -5.57 -19.61
C GLN A 887 12.50 -5.37 -19.14
N PRO A 888 11.99 -4.12 -19.13
CA PRO A 888 10.57 -3.87 -18.86
C PRO A 888 9.68 -4.42 -19.97
N ALA A 889 8.41 -4.66 -19.65
CA ALA A 889 7.41 -4.89 -20.67
C ALA A 889 7.31 -3.67 -21.60
N HIS A 890 7.07 -3.89 -22.89
CA HIS A 890 6.92 -2.80 -23.83
C HIS A 890 5.69 -1.94 -23.49
N TYR A 891 5.82 -0.62 -23.59
CA TYR A 891 4.72 0.32 -23.35
C TYR A 891 4.47 1.16 -24.59
N ASP A 892 3.28 1.05 -25.16
CA ASP A 892 2.89 1.78 -26.36
C ASP A 892 1.59 2.57 -26.11
N GLY A 893 1.70 3.65 -25.33
CA GLY A 893 0.56 4.49 -24.95
C GLY A 893 -0.54 3.77 -24.16
N GLY A 894 -0.20 2.66 -23.49
CA GLY A 894 -1.12 1.92 -22.62
C GLY A 894 -2.06 0.93 -23.29
N VAL A 895 -1.77 0.53 -24.53
CA VAL A 895 -2.53 -0.50 -25.27
C VAL A 895 -1.89 -1.88 -25.08
N SER A 896 -2.65 -2.83 -24.55
CA SER A 896 -2.19 -4.22 -24.32
C SER A 896 -2.20 -5.07 -25.59
N ARG A 897 -1.12 -5.83 -25.80
CA ARG A 897 -0.94 -6.83 -26.86
C ARG A 897 -0.77 -8.24 -26.29
N LEU A 898 0.14 -8.43 -25.33
CA LEU A 898 0.40 -9.74 -24.71
C LEU A 898 -0.12 -9.79 -23.28
N PHE A 899 0.23 -8.77 -22.51
CA PHE A 899 -0.11 -8.67 -21.09
C PHE A 899 -1.00 -7.45 -20.83
N LYS A 900 -1.91 -7.57 -19.86
CA LYS A 900 -2.82 -6.48 -19.48
C LYS A 900 -2.06 -5.35 -18.78
N ARG A 901 -1.95 -5.41 -17.45
CA ARG A 901 -1.51 -4.26 -16.64
C ARG A 901 -0.05 -3.90 -16.83
N ALA A 902 0.82 -4.86 -17.14
CA ALA A 902 2.23 -4.61 -17.44
C ALA A 902 2.44 -3.67 -18.66
N GLU A 903 1.51 -3.69 -19.62
CA GLU A 903 1.54 -2.83 -20.82
C GLU A 903 0.61 -1.60 -20.68
N GLN A 904 -0.19 -1.52 -19.61
CA GLN A 904 -1.12 -0.41 -19.35
C GLN A 904 -0.58 0.61 -18.33
N ALA A 905 0.20 0.17 -17.34
CA ALA A 905 0.70 1.05 -16.29
C ALA A 905 1.62 2.13 -16.90
N ALA A 906 1.26 3.39 -16.69
CA ALA A 906 2.05 4.54 -17.10
C ALA A 906 3.13 4.87 -16.06
N ASN A 907 2.86 4.62 -14.78
CA ASN A 907 3.82 4.76 -13.68
C ASN A 907 4.86 3.63 -13.66
N VAL A 908 6.10 3.97 -13.27
CA VAL A 908 7.17 3.02 -12.95
C VAL A 908 7.15 2.75 -11.44
N GLY A 909 6.37 1.76 -11.04
CA GLY A 909 6.22 1.35 -9.64
C GLY A 909 5.69 -0.06 -9.54
N ARG A 910 5.44 -0.55 -8.32
CA ARG A 910 4.80 -1.86 -8.10
C ARG A 910 5.58 -2.98 -8.81
N GLU A 911 4.91 -3.97 -9.40
CA GLU A 911 5.58 -5.05 -10.15
C GLU A 911 6.28 -4.53 -11.43
N ILE A 912 5.82 -3.40 -12.00
CA ILE A 912 6.39 -2.76 -13.19
C ILE A 912 7.81 -2.21 -12.92
N SER A 913 8.14 -1.89 -11.67
CA SER A 913 9.50 -1.57 -11.21
C SER A 913 10.53 -2.68 -11.48
N LEU A 914 10.03 -3.90 -11.72
CA LEU A 914 10.74 -5.16 -11.80
C LEU A 914 11.48 -5.57 -10.53
N GLN A 915 11.73 -4.71 -9.55
CA GLN A 915 12.15 -5.13 -8.22
C GLN A 915 10.91 -5.12 -7.31
N TYR A 916 10.15 -6.22 -7.34
CA TYR A 916 9.12 -6.46 -6.36
C TYR A 916 9.69 -7.27 -5.19
N THR A 917 9.73 -6.66 -4.00
CA THR A 917 10.48 -7.13 -2.84
C THR A 917 10.14 -8.57 -2.46
N HIS A 918 8.89 -8.99 -2.64
CA HIS A 918 8.47 -10.38 -2.41
C HIS A 918 9.27 -11.37 -3.25
N ALA A 919 9.48 -11.11 -4.55
CA ALA A 919 10.23 -12.01 -5.41
C ALA A 919 11.72 -12.06 -5.02
N HIS A 920 12.27 -10.94 -4.54
CA HIS A 920 13.62 -10.91 -3.96
C HIS A 920 13.72 -11.79 -2.70
N ILE A 921 12.69 -11.86 -1.87
CA ILE A 921 12.65 -12.78 -0.71
C ILE A 921 12.69 -14.25 -1.17
N ARG A 922 12.04 -14.58 -2.29
CA ARG A 922 12.15 -15.93 -2.89
C ARG A 922 13.54 -16.20 -3.47
N TYR A 923 14.25 -15.17 -3.93
CA TYR A 923 15.66 -15.31 -4.28
C TYR A 923 16.51 -15.67 -3.04
N ILE A 924 16.29 -15.02 -1.89
CA ILE A 924 16.94 -15.38 -0.62
C ILE A 924 16.68 -16.86 -0.27
N GLU A 925 15.43 -17.32 -0.39
CA GLU A 925 15.05 -18.73 -0.16
C GLU A 925 15.85 -19.68 -1.08
N ALA A 926 15.97 -19.34 -2.36
CA ALA A 926 16.76 -20.12 -3.33
C ALA A 926 18.25 -20.14 -2.98
N MET A 927 18.84 -19.01 -2.60
CA MET A 927 20.26 -18.92 -2.22
C MET A 927 20.56 -19.71 -0.95
N ALA A 928 19.66 -19.66 0.04
CA ALA A 928 19.75 -20.47 1.24
C ALA A 928 19.66 -21.97 0.92
N LYS A 929 18.77 -22.36 0.00
CA LYS A 929 18.64 -23.76 -0.46
C LYS A 929 19.95 -24.29 -1.06
N LEU A 930 20.66 -23.45 -1.82
CA LEU A 930 21.96 -23.76 -2.43
C LEU A 930 23.14 -23.74 -1.45
N GLY A 931 22.99 -23.14 -0.27
CA GLY A 931 24.10 -22.94 0.68
C GLY A 931 24.93 -21.68 0.43
N ALA A 932 24.43 -20.76 -0.39
CA ALA A 932 25.12 -19.49 -0.69
C ALA A 932 24.94 -18.51 0.49
N GLY A 933 25.55 -18.83 1.64
CA GLY A 933 25.35 -18.12 2.92
C GLY A 933 25.60 -16.62 2.85
N LYS A 934 26.68 -16.19 2.20
CA LYS A 934 26.98 -14.76 2.04
C LYS A 934 25.90 -14.03 1.24
N GLU A 935 25.52 -14.61 0.10
CA GLU A 935 24.52 -14.02 -0.80
C GLU A 935 23.14 -13.94 -0.13
N ALA A 936 22.71 -15.02 0.54
CA ALA A 936 21.45 -15.06 1.27
C ALA A 936 21.42 -14.04 2.42
N TRP A 937 22.52 -13.93 3.18
CA TRP A 937 22.65 -12.97 4.28
C TRP A 937 22.64 -11.52 3.79
N ASP A 938 23.45 -11.18 2.79
CA ASP A 938 23.54 -9.81 2.30
C ASP A 938 22.23 -9.35 1.64
N SER A 939 21.55 -10.24 0.93
CA SER A 939 20.26 -9.96 0.28
C SER A 939 19.16 -9.57 1.28
N LEU A 940 19.20 -10.04 2.53
CA LEU A 940 18.26 -9.59 3.56
C LEU A 940 18.30 -8.07 3.77
N PHE A 941 19.49 -7.46 3.67
CA PHE A 941 19.70 -6.04 3.94
C PHE A 941 19.43 -5.14 2.73
N VAL A 942 19.53 -5.68 1.53
CA VAL A 942 19.23 -4.95 0.29
C VAL A 942 17.77 -4.49 0.25
N ILE A 943 16.89 -5.29 0.86
CA ILE A 943 15.46 -4.99 0.98
C ILE A 943 15.03 -4.60 2.39
N ASN A 944 15.99 -4.26 3.27
CA ASN A 944 15.69 -3.83 4.63
C ASN A 944 15.61 -2.30 4.71
N PRO A 945 14.49 -1.72 5.19
CA PRO A 945 14.31 -0.27 5.21
C PRO A 945 15.16 0.46 6.27
N ILE A 946 15.72 -0.26 7.25
CA ILE A 946 16.53 0.33 8.31
C ILE A 946 17.92 0.67 7.77
N LEU A 947 18.27 1.96 7.81
CA LEU A 947 19.55 2.47 7.30
C LEU A 947 19.83 2.05 5.85
N ILE A 948 18.78 1.97 5.01
CA ILE A 948 18.83 1.39 3.65
C ILE A 948 20.01 1.91 2.81
N ARG A 949 20.36 3.19 2.93
CA ARG A 949 21.46 3.82 2.16
C ARG A 949 22.85 3.26 2.49
N LYS A 950 23.02 2.57 3.63
CA LYS A 950 24.26 1.85 3.95
C LYS A 950 24.46 0.60 3.09
N THR A 951 23.37 -0.03 2.66
CA THR A 951 23.41 -1.23 1.80
C THR A 951 23.20 -0.87 0.33
N VAL A 952 22.30 0.09 0.07
CA VAL A 952 21.90 0.50 -1.29
C VAL A 952 22.16 2.01 -1.43
N ALA A 953 23.36 2.37 -1.87
CA ALA A 953 23.84 3.76 -1.88
C ALA A 953 22.98 4.71 -2.74
N ASN A 954 22.36 4.20 -3.81
CA ASN A 954 21.47 4.97 -4.69
C ASN A 954 20.01 4.99 -4.22
N ALA A 955 19.67 4.41 -3.07
CA ALA A 955 18.31 4.48 -2.53
C ALA A 955 17.96 5.87 -2.00
N ASN A 956 16.75 6.33 -2.28
CA ASN A 956 16.13 7.47 -1.59
C ASN A 956 15.72 7.08 -0.17
N ILE A 957 15.70 8.08 0.71
CA ILE A 957 15.22 7.96 2.09
C ILE A 957 13.76 7.49 2.08
N ARG A 958 13.42 6.64 3.04
CA ARG A 958 12.07 6.09 3.23
C ARG A 958 11.83 5.77 4.71
N GLN A 959 10.57 5.49 5.04
CA GLN A 959 10.20 5.02 6.38
C GLN A 959 10.94 3.73 6.74
N SER A 960 11.54 3.68 7.94
CA SER A 960 12.51 2.63 8.29
C SER A 960 11.92 1.45 9.07
N ASN A 961 10.67 1.51 9.53
CA ASN A 961 10.05 0.46 10.34
C ASN A 961 8.94 -0.32 9.61
N LEU A 962 8.69 -0.05 8.31
CA LEU A 962 7.66 -0.74 7.54
C LEU A 962 8.24 -1.41 6.30
N TYR A 963 7.65 -2.54 5.94
CA TYR A 963 7.94 -3.20 4.67
C TYR A 963 7.57 -2.30 3.49
N PHE A 964 8.40 -2.28 2.45
CA PHE A 964 8.14 -1.63 1.16
C PHE A 964 8.01 -2.71 0.07
N SER A 965 6.97 -2.62 -0.75
CA SER A 965 6.59 -3.68 -1.70
C SER A 965 7.46 -3.73 -2.96
N SER A 966 8.05 -2.61 -3.35
CA SER A 966 8.90 -2.49 -4.54
C SER A 966 10.05 -1.50 -4.39
N SER A 967 11.05 -1.65 -5.25
CA SER A 967 12.14 -0.68 -5.46
C SER A 967 12.18 -0.25 -6.91
N GLU A 968 11.73 0.97 -7.17
CA GLU A 968 11.59 1.52 -8.52
C GLU A 968 12.66 2.57 -8.81
N GLY A 969 13.19 2.55 -10.04
CA GLY A 969 14.03 3.65 -10.54
C GLY A 969 13.24 4.95 -10.57
N ALA A 970 13.89 6.07 -10.26
CA ALA A 970 13.31 7.41 -10.33
C ALA A 970 13.16 7.92 -11.79
N PHE A 971 12.65 7.06 -12.66
CA PHE A 971 12.26 7.40 -14.04
C PHE A 971 10.96 8.17 -14.04
N LYS A 972 10.81 9.07 -15.00
CA LYS A 972 9.62 9.93 -15.10
C LYS A 972 8.48 9.24 -15.84
N ASP A 973 8.79 8.34 -16.76
CA ASP A 973 7.82 7.57 -17.54
C ASP A 973 8.39 6.22 -18.02
N ARG A 974 7.54 5.44 -18.70
CA ARG A 974 7.88 4.11 -19.23
C ARG A 974 8.87 4.15 -20.39
N TYR A 975 8.95 5.25 -21.15
CA TYR A 975 9.83 5.36 -22.31
C TYR A 975 11.28 5.60 -21.86
N GLU A 976 11.47 6.52 -20.90
CA GLU A 976 12.76 6.74 -20.26
C GLU A 976 13.23 5.45 -19.56
N TYR A 977 12.31 4.76 -18.89
CA TYR A 977 12.60 3.50 -18.20
C TYR A 977 13.05 2.38 -19.15
N GLU A 978 12.40 2.21 -20.30
CA GLU A 978 12.80 1.23 -21.33
C GLU A 978 14.14 1.61 -21.98
N GLN A 979 14.35 2.89 -22.28
CA GLN A 979 15.56 3.38 -22.94
C GLN A 979 16.81 3.31 -22.05
N HIS A 980 16.65 3.57 -20.75
CA HIS A 980 17.75 3.76 -19.79
C HIS A 980 17.73 2.73 -18.65
N PHE A 981 17.13 1.56 -18.90
CA PHE A 981 16.99 0.48 -17.93
C PHE A 981 18.34 0.05 -17.30
N GLU A 982 19.43 0.14 -18.08
CA GLU A 982 20.79 -0.21 -17.65
C GLU A 982 21.29 0.59 -16.45
N LEU A 983 20.78 1.82 -16.24
CA LEU A 983 21.17 2.66 -15.10
C LEU A 983 20.81 2.03 -13.75
N LEU A 984 19.80 1.15 -13.73
CA LEU A 984 19.44 0.39 -12.53
C LEU A 984 20.49 -0.65 -12.17
N LYS A 985 21.16 -1.21 -13.18
CA LYS A 985 22.22 -2.21 -12.98
C LYS A 985 23.52 -1.59 -12.52
N THR A 986 23.86 -0.39 -13.00
CA THR A 986 25.04 0.36 -12.56
C THR A 986 24.81 1.08 -11.23
N GLY A 987 23.56 1.38 -10.88
CA GLY A 987 23.21 2.17 -9.70
C GLY A 987 23.32 3.69 -9.93
N ASP A 988 23.39 4.12 -11.19
CA ASP A 988 23.55 5.52 -11.56
C ASP A 988 22.24 6.33 -11.49
N ILE A 989 21.08 5.64 -11.45
CA ILE A 989 19.79 6.26 -11.15
C ILE A 989 19.38 6.01 -9.70
N LYS A 990 18.73 7.00 -9.08
CA LYS A 990 18.14 6.82 -7.75
C LYS A 990 17.00 5.80 -7.78
N VAL A 991 16.82 5.09 -6.68
CA VAL A 991 15.67 4.18 -6.50
C VAL A 991 14.84 4.56 -5.29
N LYS A 992 13.51 4.53 -5.43
CA LYS A 992 12.55 4.87 -4.37
C LYS A 992 11.74 3.63 -3.94
N GLY A 993 11.09 3.73 -2.79
CA GLY A 993 10.33 2.62 -2.20
C GLY A 993 8.84 2.71 -2.53
N GLY A 994 8.25 1.59 -2.93
CA GLY A 994 6.83 1.48 -3.23
C GLY A 994 5.91 1.43 -2.01
N TRP A 995 4.71 0.88 -2.22
CA TRP A 995 3.64 0.80 -1.22
C TRP A 995 4.05 0.01 0.03
N ARG A 996 3.40 0.33 1.15
CA ARG A 996 3.90 -0.09 2.47
C ARG A 996 2.97 -1.02 3.22
N LEU A 997 3.58 -1.81 4.08
CA LEU A 997 2.97 -2.67 5.10
C LEU A 997 2.17 -3.87 4.56
N TYR A 998 1.16 -3.64 3.71
CA TYR A 998 0.25 -4.70 3.27
C TYR A 998 0.87 -5.57 2.18
N SER A 999 1.42 -6.71 2.60
CA SER A 999 2.00 -7.72 1.71
C SER A 999 2.20 -9.04 2.45
N SER A 1000 2.34 -10.13 1.69
CA SER A 1000 2.93 -11.37 2.22
C SER A 1000 4.41 -11.21 2.62
N GLY A 1001 5.10 -10.20 2.06
CA GLY A 1001 6.54 -9.94 2.23
C GLY A 1001 7.07 -10.03 3.67
N PRO A 1002 6.52 -9.31 4.65
CA PRO A 1002 6.97 -9.36 6.04
C PRO A 1002 7.01 -10.78 6.62
N GLY A 1003 5.94 -11.56 6.42
CA GLY A 1003 5.83 -12.92 6.93
C GLY A 1003 6.81 -13.89 6.27
N ILE A 1004 6.96 -13.81 4.95
CA ILE A 1004 7.91 -14.65 4.23
C ILE A 1004 9.37 -14.24 4.51
N TYR A 1005 9.67 -12.95 4.71
CA TYR A 1005 11.00 -12.47 5.10
C TYR A 1005 11.40 -13.09 6.44
N PHE A 1006 10.51 -13.02 7.44
CA PHE A 1006 10.74 -13.61 8.76
C PHE A 1006 11.00 -15.11 8.65
N ARG A 1007 10.21 -15.83 7.85
CA ARG A 1007 10.47 -17.25 7.58
C ARG A 1007 11.85 -17.47 6.95
N GLN A 1008 12.25 -16.72 5.94
CA GLN A 1008 13.56 -16.96 5.31
C GLN A 1008 14.71 -16.71 6.29
N LEU A 1009 14.61 -15.65 7.10
CA LEU A 1009 15.56 -15.36 8.16
C LEU A 1009 15.68 -16.53 9.17
N VAL A 1010 14.57 -16.95 9.77
CA VAL A 1010 14.58 -17.99 10.83
C VAL A 1010 14.84 -19.38 10.27
N SER A 1011 14.05 -19.77 9.26
CA SER A 1011 13.99 -21.15 8.78
C SER A 1011 15.09 -21.52 7.81
N HIS A 1012 15.60 -20.58 7.03
CA HIS A 1012 16.49 -20.91 5.91
C HIS A 1012 17.89 -20.30 6.06
N VAL A 1013 18.02 -19.11 6.64
CA VAL A 1013 19.32 -18.47 6.89
C VAL A 1013 19.89 -18.89 8.25
N LEU A 1014 19.18 -18.63 9.35
CA LEU A 1014 19.54 -19.13 10.68
C LEU A 1014 19.32 -20.65 10.79
N GLY A 1015 18.45 -21.21 9.94
CA GLY A 1015 18.35 -22.64 9.73
C GLY A 1015 17.55 -23.41 10.77
N ILE A 1016 16.61 -22.77 11.47
CA ILE A 1016 15.76 -23.40 12.48
C ILE A 1016 14.36 -23.69 11.91
N ARG A 1017 14.02 -24.97 11.72
CA ARG A 1017 12.72 -25.39 11.16
C ARG A 1017 12.07 -26.49 11.99
N PHE A 1018 10.75 -26.48 12.04
CA PHE A 1018 9.98 -27.43 12.83
C PHE A 1018 9.32 -28.48 11.95
N THR A 1019 9.29 -29.71 12.45
CA THR A 1019 8.61 -30.86 11.84
C THR A 1019 7.87 -31.64 12.93
N LYS A 1020 7.00 -32.56 12.53
CA LYS A 1020 6.33 -33.47 13.48
C LYS A 1020 7.32 -34.30 14.31
N ASP A 1021 8.49 -34.62 13.75
CA ASP A 1021 9.48 -35.51 14.35
C ASP A 1021 10.49 -34.77 15.26
N GLY A 1022 10.57 -33.44 15.14
CA GLY A 1022 11.52 -32.62 15.90
C GLY A 1022 11.96 -31.36 15.16
N ILE A 1023 13.18 -30.92 15.42
CA ILE A 1023 13.75 -29.68 14.88
C ILE A 1023 14.81 -29.99 13.81
N ILE A 1024 14.72 -29.32 12.68
CA ILE A 1024 15.76 -29.29 11.66
C ILE A 1024 16.68 -28.10 11.96
N ILE A 1025 17.97 -28.38 12.02
CA ILE A 1025 19.04 -27.40 12.17
C ILE A 1025 19.92 -27.47 10.93
N ASP A 1026 19.80 -26.44 10.09
CA ASP A 1026 20.41 -26.36 8.76
C ASP A 1026 20.79 -24.90 8.43
N PRO A 1027 21.71 -24.29 9.20
CA PRO A 1027 22.11 -22.89 9.01
C PRO A 1027 22.87 -22.67 7.71
N VAL A 1028 22.64 -21.52 7.10
CA VAL A 1028 23.27 -21.07 5.86
C VAL A 1028 23.79 -19.67 6.09
N LEU A 1029 24.91 -19.59 6.80
CA LEU A 1029 25.50 -18.37 7.31
C LEU A 1029 26.92 -18.18 6.75
N PRO A 1030 27.35 -16.94 6.44
CA PRO A 1030 28.74 -16.66 6.09
C PRO A 1030 29.67 -16.80 7.30
N ARG A 1031 30.94 -17.09 7.04
CA ARG A 1031 31.98 -17.29 8.08
C ARG A 1031 32.16 -16.10 9.02
N GLU A 1032 31.88 -14.89 8.55
CA GLU A 1032 31.94 -13.66 9.36
C GLU A 1032 30.95 -13.64 10.53
N LEU A 1033 29.98 -14.56 10.56
CA LEU A 1033 29.02 -14.72 11.66
C LEU A 1033 29.43 -15.81 12.66
N ASP A 1034 30.69 -16.26 12.64
CA ASP A 1034 31.22 -17.11 13.69
C ASP A 1034 31.06 -16.43 15.07
N GLY A 1035 30.54 -17.17 16.04
CA GLY A 1035 30.20 -16.64 17.36
C GLY A 1035 28.81 -15.99 17.48
N LEU A 1036 28.03 -15.92 16.39
CA LEU A 1036 26.64 -15.48 16.43
C LEU A 1036 25.84 -16.35 17.42
N ARG A 1037 24.98 -15.70 18.20
CA ARG A 1037 24.04 -16.35 19.11
C ARG A 1037 22.61 -16.03 18.67
N PHE A 1038 21.80 -17.05 18.49
CA PHE A 1038 20.38 -16.92 18.20
C PHE A 1038 19.55 -17.50 19.35
N THR A 1039 18.81 -16.64 20.04
CA THR A 1039 17.82 -17.05 21.05
C THR A 1039 16.46 -17.23 20.40
N TYR A 1040 15.84 -18.39 20.61
CA TYR A 1040 14.55 -18.75 20.05
C TYR A 1040 13.82 -19.80 20.87
N THR A 1041 12.50 -19.66 21.03
CA THR A 1041 11.65 -20.63 21.72
C THR A 1041 11.28 -21.79 20.78
N CYS A 1042 11.67 -23.00 21.16
CA CYS A 1042 11.42 -24.24 20.44
C CYS A 1042 10.60 -25.17 21.34
N PHE A 1043 9.41 -25.59 20.89
CA PHE A 1043 8.52 -26.49 21.64
C PHE A 1043 8.25 -26.05 23.10
N GLY A 1044 8.12 -24.73 23.34
CA GLY A 1044 7.84 -24.16 24.65
C GLY A 1044 9.08 -23.94 25.55
N LYS A 1045 10.29 -24.33 25.12
CA LYS A 1045 11.54 -24.05 25.83
C LYS A 1045 12.41 -23.08 25.03
N THR A 1046 12.98 -22.08 25.69
CA THR A 1046 13.87 -21.09 25.04
C THR A 1046 15.29 -21.62 25.01
N PHE A 1047 15.88 -21.63 23.82
CA PHE A 1047 17.27 -22.03 23.60
C PHE A 1047 18.09 -20.87 23.07
N THR A 1048 19.39 -20.89 23.34
CA THR A 1048 20.39 -20.04 22.68
C THR A 1048 21.32 -20.93 21.86
N PHE A 1049 21.24 -20.78 20.55
CA PHE A 1049 22.09 -21.46 19.58
C PHE A 1049 23.34 -20.62 19.30
N LEU A 1050 24.52 -21.13 19.67
CA LEU A 1050 25.81 -20.57 19.31
C LEU A 1050 26.29 -21.18 17.99
N TYR A 1051 26.52 -20.36 16.96
CA TYR A 1051 27.06 -20.82 15.68
C TYR A 1051 28.60 -20.77 15.72
N GLN A 1052 29.23 -21.92 15.45
CA GLN A 1052 30.67 -22.04 15.20
C GLN A 1052 30.88 -22.45 13.74
N ILE A 1053 31.42 -21.54 12.92
CA ILE A 1053 31.40 -21.66 11.45
C ILE A 1053 32.82 -21.89 10.93
N GLY A 1054 33.06 -23.08 10.38
CA GLY A 1054 34.30 -23.41 9.68
C GLY A 1054 35.43 -23.99 10.54
N GLU A 1055 35.19 -24.29 11.81
CA GLU A 1055 36.15 -25.00 12.68
C GLU A 1055 36.08 -26.54 12.55
N SER A 1056 35.03 -27.08 11.93
CA SER A 1056 34.73 -28.51 11.85
C SER A 1056 34.53 -28.97 10.40
N ASP A 1057 35.03 -30.17 10.06
CA ASP A 1057 34.83 -30.82 8.76
C ASP A 1057 33.41 -31.40 8.58
N GLU A 1058 32.64 -31.45 9.68
CA GLU A 1058 31.28 -32.00 9.76
C GLU A 1058 30.35 -31.05 10.52
N THR A 1059 29.08 -31.01 10.10
CA THR A 1059 28.03 -30.31 10.82
C THR A 1059 27.55 -31.18 11.99
N LYS A 1060 27.63 -30.66 13.21
CA LYS A 1060 27.20 -31.38 14.44
C LYS A 1060 26.72 -30.40 15.50
N ILE A 1061 26.01 -30.90 16.49
CA ILE A 1061 25.40 -30.07 17.54
C ILE A 1061 25.77 -30.64 18.89
N THR A 1062 26.21 -29.78 19.81
CA THR A 1062 26.60 -30.18 21.16
C THR A 1062 25.80 -29.44 22.23
N SER A 1063 25.49 -30.15 23.31
CA SER A 1063 24.96 -29.60 24.55
C SER A 1063 25.92 -29.93 25.68
N GLN A 1064 26.39 -28.93 26.43
CA GLN A 1064 27.44 -29.09 27.45
C GLN A 1064 28.69 -29.85 26.94
N GLY A 1065 29.06 -29.62 25.67
CA GLY A 1065 30.20 -30.27 25.02
C GLY A 1065 29.97 -31.73 24.58
N LYS A 1066 28.78 -32.30 24.79
CA LYS A 1066 28.41 -33.64 24.32
C LYS A 1066 27.59 -33.54 23.04
N GLU A 1067 27.92 -34.36 22.05
CA GLU A 1067 27.20 -34.42 20.79
C GLU A 1067 25.78 -34.98 20.96
N ILE A 1068 24.81 -34.35 20.30
CA ILE A 1068 23.40 -34.74 20.31
C ILE A 1068 23.18 -35.72 19.16
N SER A 1069 22.44 -36.80 19.42
CA SER A 1069 21.99 -37.72 18.38
C SER A 1069 21.15 -36.98 17.35
N ALA A 1070 21.52 -37.08 16.08
CA ALA A 1070 20.80 -36.42 15.00
C ALA A 1070 20.84 -37.25 13.71
N LYS A 1071 19.78 -37.12 12.91
CA LYS A 1071 19.69 -37.72 11.58
C LYS A 1071 20.15 -36.71 10.53
N VAL A 1072 21.16 -37.07 9.74
CA VAL A 1072 21.59 -36.28 8.58
C VAL A 1072 20.47 -36.26 7.54
N LEU A 1073 20.12 -35.06 7.06
CA LEU A 1073 19.11 -34.87 6.03
C LEU A 1073 19.71 -35.00 4.62
N ASN A 1074 18.86 -34.88 3.61
CA ASN A 1074 19.29 -34.82 2.22
C ASN A 1074 19.06 -33.41 1.66
N ASN A 1075 19.99 -32.93 0.84
CA ASN A 1075 19.85 -31.74 0.02
C ASN A 1075 20.64 -32.01 -1.28
N PRO A 1076 20.02 -31.85 -2.47
CA PRO A 1076 20.66 -32.22 -3.73
C PRO A 1076 21.84 -31.33 -4.14
N TYR A 1077 22.01 -30.17 -3.50
CA TYR A 1077 22.98 -29.15 -3.91
C TYR A 1077 24.22 -29.12 -3.02
N ARG A 1078 24.07 -29.42 -1.72
CA ARG A 1078 25.08 -29.24 -0.67
C ARG A 1078 24.93 -30.27 0.45
N THR A 1079 25.90 -30.31 1.37
CA THR A 1079 25.73 -31.03 2.64
C THR A 1079 24.51 -30.47 3.39
N ALA A 1080 23.57 -31.34 3.74
CA ALA A 1080 22.35 -30.97 4.42
C ALA A 1080 22.57 -30.84 5.94
N GLY A 1081 21.63 -30.18 6.60
CA GLY A 1081 21.58 -30.09 8.05
C GLY A 1081 21.12 -31.38 8.73
N LEU A 1082 20.74 -31.22 9.99
CA LEU A 1082 20.46 -32.29 10.93
C LEU A 1082 19.02 -32.22 11.42
N LEU A 1083 18.36 -33.36 11.59
CA LEU A 1083 17.11 -33.49 12.32
C LEU A 1083 17.40 -34.03 13.71
N ILE A 1084 17.07 -33.25 14.75
CA ILE A 1084 17.09 -33.68 16.14
C ILE A 1084 15.67 -34.02 16.55
N ALA A 1085 15.48 -35.19 17.17
CA ALA A 1085 14.18 -35.58 17.71
C ALA A 1085 13.72 -34.60 18.79
N LYS A 1086 12.41 -34.36 18.87
CA LYS A 1086 11.84 -33.44 19.87
C LYS A 1086 12.23 -33.82 21.30
N GLU A 1087 12.17 -35.11 21.64
CA GLU A 1087 12.48 -35.63 22.97
C GLU A 1087 13.95 -35.36 23.33
N ASP A 1088 14.88 -35.67 22.42
CA ASP A 1088 16.30 -35.43 22.60
C ASP A 1088 16.60 -33.94 22.83
N LEU A 1089 16.01 -33.05 22.02
CA LEU A 1089 16.19 -31.60 22.16
C LEU A 1089 15.73 -31.09 23.52
N LEU A 1090 14.57 -31.55 24.01
CA LEU A 1090 14.01 -31.07 25.27
C LEU A 1090 14.81 -31.51 26.51
N THR A 1091 15.58 -32.60 26.40
CA THR A 1091 16.51 -33.03 27.46
C THR A 1091 17.80 -32.22 27.51
N CYS A 1092 18.13 -31.47 26.45
CA CYS A 1092 19.35 -30.69 26.37
C CYS A 1092 19.32 -29.43 27.27
N ASP A 1093 20.50 -28.90 27.55
CA ASP A 1093 20.66 -27.57 28.16
C ASP A 1093 20.08 -26.45 27.27
N GLU A 1094 19.79 -25.29 27.85
CA GLU A 1094 19.29 -24.13 27.09
C GLU A 1094 20.35 -23.57 26.14
N TYR A 1095 21.63 -23.86 26.37
CA TYR A 1095 22.73 -23.47 25.49
C TYR A 1095 23.18 -24.63 24.59
N LEU A 1096 23.05 -24.41 23.28
CA LEU A 1096 23.43 -25.37 22.23
C LEU A 1096 24.49 -24.78 21.32
N THR A 1097 25.54 -25.55 21.01
CA THR A 1097 26.55 -25.13 20.02
C THR A 1097 26.34 -25.89 18.72
N ILE A 1098 26.15 -25.15 17.63
CA ILE A 1098 26.01 -25.66 16.27
C ILE A 1098 27.35 -25.48 15.58
N HIS A 1099 28.07 -26.57 15.37
CA HIS A 1099 29.27 -26.58 14.54
C HIS A 1099 28.82 -26.73 13.09
N VAL A 1100 29.12 -25.72 12.26
CA VAL A 1100 28.72 -25.65 10.86
C VAL A 1100 29.95 -25.85 9.99
N LYS A 1101 29.89 -26.82 9.08
CA LYS A 1101 30.91 -26.96 8.04
C LYS A 1101 30.88 -25.73 7.13
N ALA A 1102 32.03 -25.10 6.91
CA ALA A 1102 32.10 -23.99 5.94
C ALA A 1102 31.73 -24.49 4.54
N PHE A 1103 30.79 -23.81 3.89
CA PHE A 1103 30.51 -23.99 2.47
C PHE A 1103 31.56 -23.22 1.66
N THR A 1104 32.28 -23.92 0.78
CA THR A 1104 33.24 -23.32 -0.18
C THR A 1104 32.52 -22.69 -1.36
#